data_AF-B2RLA4-F1
#
_entry.id   AF-B2RLA4-F1
#
_cell.length_a   1.000
_cell.length_b   1.000
_cell.length_c   1.000
_cell.angle_alpha   90.00
_cell.angle_beta   90.00
_cell.angle_gamma   90.00
#
_symmetry.space_group_name_H-M   'P 1'
#
loop_
_entity.id
_entity.type
_entity.pdbx_description
1 polymer ?
#
loop_
_entity_poly.entity_id
_entity_poly.type
_entity_poly.pdbx_seq_one_letter_code
_entity_poly.pdbx_strand_id
1 'polypeptide(L)'
;MQKYTIVDLNEKAEAELAAIAGELGIANAGSMPKQELIYKILDEQAISVAGVRKEKQKTTEDRHTERRKPGRPRKNAEEEAPESKDVAAAPAEPNDEEAQAKRKRGRPRKAAEEIAEETREDVQQLVALAAAEETNATEKESAGRKPAAKTSTASPAKAPAKALPRPAETTPRVAPSPPPTTPVSEPAKDDAKPETPAPPPAIESITTTPAAGAVDEGGARRLVFRHKNSSSVLDQVLPYSSPQPPQRPKPAGAPVGSSPIRQRQAAGVPTPRREPQQPLYNFDGILECMGVLEIMPDGYGFLRSSDYNYLSSPDDVYVSQQQIKHNGLKTGDVVAGTIRPPREGEKYFPFVQLRSVNGRSPEEIRDRVPFDHLTPLFPEEKFTLEAPGIRAVNDKISVRVVDLFAPIGKGQRGLIVSQPKTGKTMLLKDIANAIAANHPEVYMIVLLIDERPEEVTDMARSVNAEVIASTFDEPAERHVKIAEIVLNKAKRMVECGHDVVILLDSITRLARAYNTVQPASGKVLSGGVDANALQKPKRFFGAARNIENGGSLTILATALTDTGSKMDEVIFEEFKGTGNMELQLDRRLSNKRIFPAVDIMSSSTRRDDLLQDETTLNRMWILRKYLSDMNPVEAMEFVRKQLENTHTNMEFLASMSN
;
A
#
# COMPACT_ATOMS: atom_id res chain seq x y z
N MET A 1 8.34 15.72 -33.86
CA MET A 1 8.45 14.26 -33.98
C MET A 1 9.84 13.98 -34.52
N GLN A 2 10.56 13.00 -33.99
CA GLN A 2 11.68 12.41 -34.74
C GLN A 2 11.08 11.75 -36.00
N LYS A 3 11.74 11.89 -37.14
CA LYS A 3 11.29 11.35 -38.44
C LYS A 3 11.77 9.91 -38.66
N TYR A 4 12.97 9.58 -38.17
CA TYR A 4 13.59 8.26 -38.31
C TYR A 4 14.23 7.83 -36.99
N THR A 5 14.17 6.54 -36.68
CA THR A 5 14.86 5.90 -35.55
C THR A 5 16.19 5.30 -35.99
N ILE A 6 17.03 4.92 -35.02
CA ILE A 6 18.32 4.26 -35.30
C ILE A 6 18.17 2.88 -35.96
N VAL A 7 16.99 2.23 -35.87
CA VAL A 7 16.71 0.97 -36.56
C VAL A 7 16.43 1.25 -38.04
N ASP A 8 15.48 2.14 -38.33
CA ASP A 8 15.10 2.55 -39.70
C ASP A 8 16.30 3.03 -40.53
N LEU A 9 17.25 3.71 -39.89
CA LEU A 9 18.46 4.22 -40.53
C LEU A 9 19.54 3.14 -40.73
N ASN A 10 19.60 2.10 -39.88
CA ASN A 10 20.53 0.99 -40.08
C ASN A 10 20.10 0.06 -41.23
N GLU A 11 18.80 -0.10 -41.46
CA GLU A 11 18.28 -0.93 -42.56
C GLU A 11 18.47 -0.29 -43.96
N LYS A 12 18.67 1.03 -44.03
CA LYS A 12 18.79 1.77 -45.29
C LYS A 12 20.13 1.63 -46.01
N ALA A 13 20.08 1.72 -47.34
CA ALA A 13 21.28 1.81 -48.18
C ALA A 13 22.02 3.15 -47.98
N GLU A 14 23.34 3.15 -48.22
CA GLU A 14 24.18 4.35 -48.03
C GLU A 14 23.75 5.53 -48.92
N ALA A 15 23.25 5.24 -50.13
CA ALA A 15 22.68 6.24 -51.03
C ALA A 15 21.40 6.90 -50.49
N GLU A 16 20.54 6.14 -49.79
CA GLU A 16 19.35 6.69 -49.13
C GLU A 16 19.73 7.53 -47.90
N LEU A 17 20.73 7.10 -47.13
CA LEU A 17 21.25 7.86 -45.99
C LEU A 17 21.90 9.17 -46.44
N ALA A 18 22.63 9.16 -47.56
CA ALA A 18 23.17 10.38 -48.17
C ALA A 18 22.05 11.35 -48.64
N ALA A 19 20.93 10.83 -49.18
CA ALA A 19 19.77 11.64 -49.54
C ALA A 19 19.08 12.25 -48.30
N ILE A 20 18.82 11.45 -47.26
CA ILE A 20 18.24 11.92 -45.99
C ILE A 20 19.14 12.95 -45.30
N ALA A 21 20.46 12.75 -45.32
CA ALA A 21 21.43 13.71 -44.83
C ALA A 21 21.40 15.03 -45.63
N GLY A 22 21.21 14.95 -46.96
CA GLY A 22 21.01 16.11 -47.83
C GLY A 22 19.73 16.89 -47.51
N GLU A 23 18.60 16.22 -47.28
CA GLU A 23 17.35 16.87 -46.83
C GLU A 23 17.49 17.58 -45.47
N LEU A 24 18.38 17.10 -44.61
CA LEU A 24 18.71 17.68 -43.31
C LEU A 24 19.87 18.71 -43.37
N GLY A 25 20.41 19.00 -44.55
CA GLY A 25 21.48 20.00 -44.74
C GLY A 25 22.88 19.55 -44.26
N ILE A 26 23.08 18.26 -44.00
CA ILE A 26 24.34 17.72 -43.47
C ILE A 26 25.40 17.67 -44.58
N ALA A 27 26.40 18.56 -44.48
CA ALA A 27 27.51 18.62 -45.43
C ALA A 27 28.39 17.35 -45.44
N ASN A 28 28.99 17.05 -46.59
CA ASN A 28 29.92 15.93 -46.81
C ASN A 28 29.34 14.52 -46.54
N ALA A 29 28.01 14.34 -46.60
CA ALA A 29 27.34 13.06 -46.36
C ALA A 29 27.93 11.88 -47.15
N GLY A 30 28.32 12.10 -48.42
CA GLY A 30 28.89 11.05 -49.30
C GLY A 30 30.34 10.64 -49.00
N SER A 31 31.00 11.21 -47.99
CA SER A 31 32.37 10.85 -47.60
C SER A 31 32.50 10.37 -46.15
N MET A 32 31.38 10.07 -45.47
CA MET A 32 31.34 9.59 -44.10
C MET A 32 31.01 8.09 -44.04
N PRO A 33 31.60 7.32 -43.11
CA PRO A 33 31.21 5.93 -42.91
C PRO A 33 29.75 5.85 -42.42
N LYS A 34 29.00 4.85 -42.89
CA LYS A 34 27.54 4.71 -42.64
C LYS A 34 27.12 4.97 -41.20
N GLN A 35 27.84 4.43 -40.21
CA GLN A 35 27.50 4.62 -38.79
C GLN A 35 27.60 6.09 -38.34
N GLU A 36 28.63 6.82 -38.75
CA GLU A 36 28.80 8.25 -38.41
C GLU A 36 27.71 9.11 -39.05
N LEU A 37 27.33 8.77 -40.28
CA LEU A 37 26.24 9.45 -41.00
C LEU A 37 24.88 9.23 -40.29
N ILE A 38 24.61 8.03 -39.81
CA ILE A 38 23.40 7.70 -39.04
C ILE A 38 23.31 8.52 -37.74
N TYR A 39 24.40 8.64 -36.99
CA TYR A 39 24.40 9.45 -35.75
C TYR A 39 24.16 10.94 -36.04
N LYS A 40 24.80 11.52 -37.06
CA LYS A 40 24.57 12.92 -37.44
C LYS A 40 23.14 13.20 -37.90
N ILE A 41 22.50 12.26 -38.60
CA ILE A 41 21.07 12.34 -38.97
C ILE A 41 20.17 12.36 -37.72
N LEU A 42 20.53 11.64 -36.65
CA LEU A 42 19.77 11.60 -35.39
C LEU A 42 19.99 12.87 -34.54
N ASP A 43 21.21 13.38 -34.49
CA ASP A 43 21.53 14.63 -33.77
C ASP A 43 20.82 15.84 -34.37
N GLU A 44 20.81 15.99 -35.70
CA GLU A 44 20.12 17.12 -36.36
C GLU A 44 18.58 17.04 -36.20
N GLN A 45 18.03 15.82 -36.11
CA GLN A 45 16.64 15.61 -35.71
C GLN A 45 16.36 15.97 -34.25
N ALA A 46 17.32 15.79 -33.33
CA ALA A 46 17.19 16.23 -31.95
C ALA A 46 17.25 17.77 -31.85
N ILE A 47 18.19 18.41 -32.55
CA ILE A 47 18.38 19.87 -32.60
C ILE A 47 17.11 20.56 -33.13
N SER A 48 16.61 20.13 -34.29
CA SER A 48 15.40 20.70 -34.89
C SER A 48 14.15 20.54 -34.02
N VAL A 49 13.97 19.39 -33.35
CA VAL A 49 12.88 19.17 -32.38
C VAL A 49 13.04 20.04 -31.11
N ALA A 50 14.26 20.29 -30.66
CA ALA A 50 14.54 21.18 -29.53
C ALA A 50 14.23 22.65 -29.87
N GLY A 51 14.58 23.11 -31.08
CA GLY A 51 14.26 24.47 -31.56
C GLY A 51 12.74 24.75 -31.53
N VAL A 52 11.95 23.87 -32.14
CA VAL A 52 10.48 23.99 -32.19
C VAL A 52 9.83 23.95 -30.79
N ARG A 53 10.42 23.24 -29.82
CA ARG A 53 9.97 23.29 -28.41
C ARG A 53 10.25 24.64 -27.77
N LYS A 54 11.41 25.24 -28.03
CA LYS A 54 11.86 26.52 -27.46
C LYS A 54 11.04 27.71 -27.98
N GLU A 55 10.61 27.69 -29.25
CA GLU A 55 9.68 28.67 -29.80
C GLU A 55 8.26 28.54 -29.23
N LYS A 56 7.78 27.31 -29.02
CA LYS A 56 6.48 27.05 -28.36
C LYS A 56 6.46 27.49 -26.90
N GLN A 57 7.59 27.45 -26.19
CA GLN A 57 7.73 28.03 -24.85
C GLN A 57 7.69 29.56 -24.89
N LYS A 58 8.51 30.23 -25.72
CA LYS A 58 8.45 31.71 -25.86
C LYS A 58 7.03 32.21 -26.18
N THR A 59 6.38 31.62 -27.18
CA THR A 59 5.02 32.01 -27.58
C THR A 59 3.92 31.67 -26.56
N THR A 60 4.22 30.90 -25.50
CA THR A 60 3.33 30.76 -24.33
C THR A 60 3.70 31.69 -23.18
N GLU A 61 4.98 32.05 -23.01
CA GLU A 61 5.43 33.07 -22.04
C GLU A 61 4.96 34.48 -22.45
N ASP A 62 5.09 34.86 -23.73
CA ASP A 62 4.66 36.16 -24.25
C ASP A 62 3.14 36.36 -24.05
N ARG A 63 2.34 35.32 -24.29
CA ARG A 63 0.88 35.31 -24.02
C ARG A 63 0.54 35.41 -22.53
N HIS A 64 1.48 35.11 -21.64
CA HIS A 64 1.28 35.15 -20.20
C HIS A 64 1.72 36.48 -19.56
N THR A 65 2.53 37.28 -20.26
CA THR A 65 2.94 38.63 -19.83
C THR A 65 1.93 39.71 -20.22
N GLU A 66 1.30 39.63 -21.40
CA GLU A 66 0.24 40.58 -21.81
C GLU A 66 -0.93 40.66 -20.81
N ARG A 67 -1.27 39.53 -20.15
CA ARG A 67 -2.37 39.46 -19.18
C ARG A 67 -2.06 40.06 -17.80
N ARG A 68 -0.91 40.70 -17.58
CA ARG A 68 -0.55 41.33 -16.31
C ARG A 68 0.14 42.69 -16.47
N LYS A 69 -0.66 43.77 -16.47
CA LYS A 69 -0.21 45.11 -16.03
C LYS A 69 -1.13 45.65 -14.90
N PRO A 70 -0.62 46.51 -14.00
CA PRO A 70 -1.29 46.83 -12.73
C PRO A 70 -2.23 48.05 -12.84
N GLY A 71 -3.15 48.18 -11.88
CA GLY A 71 -4.02 49.36 -11.77
C GLY A 71 -3.27 50.64 -11.35
N ARG A 72 -3.83 51.80 -11.70
CA ARG A 72 -3.35 53.15 -11.29
C ARG A 72 -4.22 53.74 -10.16
N PRO A 73 -3.70 54.72 -9.38
CA PRO A 73 -4.38 55.27 -8.20
C PRO A 73 -5.33 56.46 -8.51
N ARG A 74 -5.93 57.03 -7.45
CA ARG A 74 -6.94 58.11 -7.50
C ARG A 74 -6.38 59.55 -7.59
N LYS A 75 -7.26 60.45 -8.06
CA LYS A 75 -7.46 61.90 -7.76
C LYS A 75 -7.07 62.99 -8.80
N ASN A 76 -8.13 63.77 -9.13
CA ASN A 76 -8.25 65.23 -9.30
C ASN A 76 -7.68 65.98 -10.52
N ALA A 77 -8.51 66.96 -10.97
CA ALA A 77 -8.21 68.19 -11.74
C ALA A 77 -7.74 68.02 -13.21
N GLU A 78 -7.98 68.94 -14.16
CA GLU A 78 -9.00 70.01 -14.36
C GLU A 78 -8.94 70.45 -15.84
N GLU A 79 -10.05 70.93 -16.43
CA GLU A 79 -10.15 71.61 -17.75
C GLU A 79 -9.65 70.79 -18.99
N GLU A 80 -9.96 71.09 -20.26
CA GLU A 80 -10.77 72.13 -20.92
C GLU A 80 -11.57 71.51 -22.11
N ALA A 81 -12.37 72.30 -22.85
CA ALA A 81 -13.33 71.86 -23.90
C ALA A 81 -12.73 71.96 -25.34
N PRO A 82 -13.46 71.75 -26.47
CA PRO A 82 -14.86 71.33 -26.72
C PRO A 82 -14.93 70.01 -27.58
N GLU A 83 -15.91 69.63 -28.41
CA GLU A 83 -17.06 70.30 -29.05
C GLU A 83 -18.22 69.34 -29.48
N SER A 84 -18.82 69.54 -30.65
CA SER A 84 -20.09 68.97 -31.19
C SER A 84 -20.01 67.50 -31.69
N LYS A 85 -21.12 66.74 -31.86
CA LYS A 85 -22.49 67.13 -32.27
C LYS A 85 -23.64 66.37 -31.59
N ASP A 86 -24.71 67.11 -31.32
CA ASP A 86 -26.03 66.60 -30.94
C ASP A 86 -26.86 66.07 -32.12
N VAL A 87 -27.91 65.32 -31.75
CA VAL A 87 -29.35 65.39 -32.14
C VAL A 87 -29.89 63.96 -31.94
N ALA A 88 -30.41 63.63 -30.74
CA ALA A 88 -31.81 63.76 -30.30
C ALA A 88 -32.78 62.75 -31.00
N ALA A 89 -33.85 62.21 -30.37
CA ALA A 89 -34.47 62.52 -29.09
C ALA A 89 -35.04 61.25 -28.37
N ALA A 90 -35.61 61.43 -27.18
CA ALA A 90 -36.33 60.44 -26.35
C ALA A 90 -37.87 60.47 -26.66
N PRO A 91 -38.84 59.96 -25.84
CA PRO A 91 -38.76 59.27 -24.54
C PRO A 91 -39.78 58.12 -24.23
N ALA A 92 -39.61 57.51 -23.05
CA ALA A 92 -40.66 57.03 -22.10
C ALA A 92 -41.54 55.77 -22.38
N GLU A 93 -42.18 55.34 -21.29
CA GLU A 93 -42.99 54.13 -21.02
C GLU A 93 -44.51 54.51 -20.94
N PRO A 94 -45.48 53.71 -20.42
CA PRO A 94 -45.52 52.28 -20.03
C PRO A 94 -46.80 51.48 -20.46
N ASN A 95 -46.80 50.17 -20.13
CA ASN A 95 -47.92 49.28 -19.71
C ASN A 95 -49.21 48.94 -20.52
N ASP A 96 -49.51 47.62 -20.45
CA ASP A 96 -50.79 46.89 -20.28
C ASP A 96 -51.78 46.49 -21.42
N GLU A 97 -51.99 45.15 -21.44
CA GLU A 97 -53.13 44.26 -21.79
C GLU A 97 -53.84 44.20 -23.17
N GLU A 98 -54.01 42.93 -23.63
CA GLU A 98 -55.04 42.30 -24.50
C GLU A 98 -55.41 42.89 -25.91
N ALA A 99 -55.72 42.11 -26.96
CA ALA A 99 -55.71 40.65 -27.15
C ALA A 99 -55.64 40.19 -28.64
N GLN A 100 -55.02 39.02 -28.83
CA GLN A 100 -55.24 38.01 -29.91
C GLN A 100 -55.22 38.37 -31.41
N ALA A 101 -54.18 37.89 -32.11
CA ALA A 101 -54.29 37.27 -33.44
C ALA A 101 -53.33 36.05 -33.56
N LYS A 102 -53.73 35.00 -34.29
CA LYS A 102 -53.11 33.66 -34.21
C LYS A 102 -52.04 33.39 -35.28
N ARG A 103 -50.92 32.74 -34.91
CA ARG A 103 -50.20 31.76 -35.76
C ARG A 103 -49.45 30.71 -34.91
N LYS A 104 -49.09 29.57 -35.52
CA LYS A 104 -48.90 28.27 -34.85
C LYS A 104 -47.49 28.07 -34.23
N ARG A 105 -47.42 27.38 -33.10
CA ARG A 105 -46.21 26.67 -32.61
C ARG A 105 -46.26 25.18 -33.01
N GLY A 106 -45.09 24.56 -33.18
CA GLY A 106 -44.88 23.13 -33.36
C GLY A 106 -43.75 22.62 -32.45
N ARG A 107 -43.76 21.33 -32.10
CA ARG A 107 -42.81 20.66 -31.19
C ARG A 107 -41.70 19.95 -32.00
N PRO A 108 -40.60 19.50 -31.36
CA PRO A 108 -40.62 18.11 -30.91
C PRO A 108 -40.17 17.94 -29.45
N ARG A 109 -40.70 16.90 -28.78
CA ARG A 109 -40.23 16.42 -27.47
C ARG A 109 -40.43 14.90 -27.25
N LYS A 110 -40.86 14.16 -28.28
CA LYS A 110 -41.23 12.73 -28.21
C LYS A 110 -40.01 11.79 -28.26
N ALA A 111 -39.07 12.06 -29.16
CA ALA A 111 -37.88 11.23 -29.38
C ALA A 111 -36.94 11.09 -28.16
N ALA A 112 -37.13 11.88 -27.10
CA ALA A 112 -36.38 11.75 -25.84
C ALA A 112 -37.09 10.88 -24.79
N GLU A 113 -38.38 10.59 -24.98
CA GLU A 113 -39.17 9.71 -24.11
C GLU A 113 -39.16 8.29 -24.71
N GLU A 114 -39.35 8.15 -26.02
CA GLU A 114 -39.33 6.85 -26.73
C GLU A 114 -37.98 6.09 -26.56
N ILE A 115 -36.83 6.77 -26.73
CA ILE A 115 -35.48 6.19 -26.50
C ILE A 115 -35.27 5.77 -25.03
N ALA A 116 -35.95 6.43 -24.08
CA ALA A 116 -35.83 6.15 -22.65
C ALA A 116 -36.74 4.99 -22.18
N GLU A 117 -37.69 4.56 -23.01
CA GLU A 117 -38.48 3.35 -22.79
C GLU A 117 -37.83 2.13 -23.47
N GLU A 118 -37.35 2.23 -24.73
CA GLU A 118 -36.56 1.17 -25.39
C GLU A 118 -35.38 0.71 -24.53
N THR A 119 -34.56 1.65 -24.05
CA THR A 119 -33.40 1.33 -23.18
C THR A 119 -33.76 0.79 -21.80
N ARG A 120 -35.04 0.79 -21.40
CA ARG A 120 -35.51 0.11 -20.18
C ARG A 120 -36.00 -1.30 -20.47
N GLU A 121 -36.70 -1.50 -21.58
CA GLU A 121 -37.15 -2.84 -22.00
C GLU A 121 -35.96 -3.73 -22.36
N ASP A 122 -34.95 -3.22 -23.08
CA ASP A 122 -33.70 -3.95 -23.39
C ASP A 122 -32.97 -4.41 -22.11
N VAL A 123 -32.85 -3.53 -21.11
CA VAL A 123 -32.19 -3.86 -19.83
C VAL A 123 -33.00 -4.90 -19.05
N GLN A 124 -34.34 -4.84 -19.08
CA GLN A 124 -35.18 -5.86 -18.45
C GLN A 124 -35.11 -7.21 -19.18
N GLN A 125 -35.03 -7.23 -20.52
CA GLN A 125 -34.81 -8.46 -21.28
C GLN A 125 -33.44 -9.08 -20.99
N LEU A 126 -32.37 -8.27 -20.89
CA LEU A 126 -31.03 -8.76 -20.53
C LEU A 126 -30.97 -9.34 -19.11
N VAL A 127 -31.66 -8.73 -18.14
CA VAL A 127 -31.77 -9.28 -16.78
C VAL A 127 -32.59 -10.59 -16.76
N ALA A 128 -33.67 -10.67 -17.55
CA ALA A 128 -34.45 -11.90 -17.68
C ALA A 128 -33.67 -13.04 -18.35
N LEU A 129 -32.83 -12.73 -19.34
CA LEU A 129 -31.94 -13.69 -19.99
C LEU A 129 -30.84 -14.20 -19.04
N ALA A 130 -30.22 -13.31 -18.26
CA ALA A 130 -29.24 -13.71 -17.24
C ALA A 130 -29.84 -14.66 -16.19
N ALA A 131 -31.05 -14.38 -15.70
CA ALA A 131 -31.78 -15.27 -14.78
C ALA A 131 -32.14 -16.63 -15.42
N ALA A 132 -32.38 -16.67 -16.74
CA ALA A 132 -32.61 -17.92 -17.47
C ALA A 132 -31.33 -18.75 -17.68
N GLU A 133 -30.15 -18.12 -17.77
CA GLU A 133 -28.87 -18.83 -17.81
C GLU A 133 -28.49 -19.40 -16.44
N GLU A 134 -28.72 -18.67 -15.33
CA GLU A 134 -28.47 -19.21 -13.98
C GLU A 134 -29.30 -20.46 -13.68
N THR A 135 -30.56 -20.50 -14.11
CA THR A 135 -31.40 -21.71 -13.96
C THR A 135 -30.95 -22.88 -14.85
N ASN A 136 -30.41 -22.61 -16.04
CA ASN A 136 -29.82 -23.63 -16.92
C ASN A 136 -28.48 -24.20 -16.42
N ALA A 137 -27.71 -23.41 -15.66
CA ALA A 137 -26.45 -23.86 -15.08
C ALA A 137 -26.67 -24.95 -14.03
N THR A 138 -27.75 -24.87 -13.24
CA THR A 138 -28.06 -25.81 -12.17
C THR A 138 -28.59 -27.19 -12.60
N GLU A 139 -29.03 -27.37 -13.86
CA GLU A 139 -29.54 -28.67 -14.33
C GLU A 139 -28.51 -29.52 -15.11
N LYS A 140 -27.28 -29.03 -15.33
CA LYS A 140 -26.30 -29.69 -16.22
C LYS A 140 -25.18 -30.51 -15.58
N GLU A 141 -25.08 -30.58 -14.25
CA GLU A 141 -24.02 -31.34 -13.56
C GLU A 141 -24.53 -32.51 -12.68
N SER A 142 -25.48 -33.30 -13.21
CA SER A 142 -25.92 -34.55 -12.54
C SER A 142 -26.16 -35.76 -13.48
N ALA A 143 -25.39 -35.88 -14.57
CA ALA A 143 -25.48 -37.01 -15.50
C ALA A 143 -24.10 -37.62 -15.80
N GLY A 144 -23.78 -38.82 -15.26
CA GLY A 144 -22.47 -39.40 -15.62
C GLY A 144 -21.97 -40.76 -15.12
N ARG A 145 -22.54 -41.45 -14.11
CA ARG A 145 -22.24 -42.90 -13.90
C ARG A 145 -23.17 -43.65 -12.92
N LYS A 146 -23.55 -44.87 -13.33
CA LYS A 146 -24.14 -45.98 -12.55
C LYS A 146 -23.50 -47.28 -13.10
N PRO A 147 -23.40 -48.38 -12.33
CA PRO A 147 -24.55 -49.16 -11.85
C PRO A 147 -24.47 -49.45 -10.32
N ALA A 148 -25.38 -50.17 -9.65
CA ALA A 148 -26.44 -51.09 -10.11
C ALA A 148 -27.66 -51.14 -9.14
N ALA A 149 -28.59 -52.09 -9.41
CA ALA A 149 -29.56 -52.72 -8.51
C ALA A 149 -30.89 -52.00 -8.09
N LYS A 150 -31.98 -52.47 -8.74
CA LYS A 150 -33.28 -52.93 -8.20
C LYS A 150 -34.24 -52.02 -7.38
N THR A 151 -35.48 -51.95 -7.88
CA THR A 151 -36.82 -51.95 -7.17
C THR A 151 -37.17 -50.83 -6.17
N SER A 152 -38.42 -50.34 -6.07
CA SER A 152 -39.65 -50.53 -6.89
C SER A 152 -40.78 -49.55 -6.52
N THR A 153 -41.65 -49.23 -7.50
CA THR A 153 -43.10 -48.88 -7.38
C THR A 153 -43.63 -47.67 -6.58
N ALA A 154 -44.42 -46.87 -7.29
CA ALA A 154 -45.72 -46.26 -6.90
C ALA A 154 -45.79 -44.89 -6.17
N SER A 155 -46.37 -43.93 -6.91
CA SER A 155 -47.20 -42.78 -6.44
C SER A 155 -48.67 -43.07 -6.84
N PRO A 156 -49.69 -42.18 -6.69
CA PRO A 156 -49.74 -40.84 -6.05
C PRO A 156 -50.99 -40.55 -5.17
N ALA A 157 -51.09 -39.35 -4.56
CA ALA A 157 -52.17 -38.35 -4.79
C ALA A 157 -52.71 -37.54 -3.57
N LYS A 158 -52.99 -36.26 -3.84
CA LYS A 158 -53.99 -35.32 -3.24
C LYS A 158 -53.84 -34.74 -1.81
N ALA A 159 -53.97 -33.41 -1.78
CA ALA A 159 -54.38 -32.53 -0.66
C ALA A 159 -55.93 -32.24 -0.75
N PRO A 160 -56.61 -31.31 -0.01
CA PRO A 160 -56.10 -30.22 0.85
C PRO A 160 -56.89 -29.81 2.14
N ALA A 161 -56.24 -28.94 2.95
CA ALA A 161 -56.73 -27.79 3.75
C ALA A 161 -57.94 -27.86 4.74
N LYS A 162 -57.70 -27.42 6.00
CA LYS A 162 -58.42 -26.30 6.69
C LYS A 162 -57.78 -25.84 8.03
N ALA A 163 -58.37 -24.83 8.69
CA ALA A 163 -57.71 -23.89 9.62
C ALA A 163 -58.10 -23.97 11.12
N LEU A 164 -57.31 -23.25 11.96
CA LEU A 164 -57.57 -22.53 13.24
C LEU A 164 -58.88 -22.77 14.04
N PRO A 165 -58.82 -22.77 15.40
CA PRO A 165 -58.99 -21.50 16.17
C PRO A 165 -58.25 -21.38 17.54
N ARG A 166 -58.40 -20.22 18.21
CA ARG A 166 -58.07 -19.93 19.63
C ARG A 166 -59.28 -20.19 20.56
N PRO A 167 -59.08 -20.23 21.90
CA PRO A 167 -59.75 -19.23 22.78
C PRO A 167 -58.78 -18.56 23.79
N ALA A 168 -59.28 -17.93 24.88
CA ALA A 168 -58.60 -16.83 25.58
C ALA A 168 -58.65 -16.84 27.14
N GLU A 169 -57.77 -16.00 27.72
CA GLU A 169 -57.78 -15.30 29.02
C GLU A 169 -58.34 -15.93 30.33
N THR A 170 -57.50 -15.94 31.37
CA THR A 170 -57.84 -15.37 32.70
C THR A 170 -56.56 -15.05 33.50
N THR A 171 -56.62 -14.12 34.46
CA THR A 171 -55.46 -13.66 35.25
C THR A 171 -55.36 -14.35 36.62
N PRO A 172 -54.20 -14.25 37.31
CA PRO A 172 -54.16 -13.26 38.40
C PRO A 172 -52.83 -12.45 38.48
N ARG A 173 -52.80 -11.53 39.44
CA ARG A 173 -51.88 -10.39 39.60
C ARG A 173 -50.87 -10.61 40.73
N VAL A 174 -49.58 -10.42 40.48
CA VAL A 174 -48.52 -10.30 41.51
C VAL A 174 -47.60 -9.12 41.18
N ALA A 175 -47.18 -8.37 42.21
CA ALA A 175 -46.29 -7.21 42.14
C ALA A 175 -45.42 -7.17 43.43
N PRO A 176 -44.31 -6.41 43.49
CA PRO A 176 -43.10 -6.82 44.21
C PRO A 176 -43.06 -6.46 45.71
N SER A 177 -42.11 -7.08 46.42
CA SER A 177 -41.78 -6.87 47.83
C SER A 177 -40.33 -6.36 48.04
N PRO A 178 -40.01 -5.71 49.18
CA PRO A 178 -38.80 -4.89 49.36
C PRO A 178 -37.63 -5.60 50.08
N PRO A 179 -36.41 -5.00 50.12
CA PRO A 179 -35.25 -5.56 50.80
C PRO A 179 -35.26 -5.34 52.33
N PRO A 180 -34.55 -6.19 53.11
CA PRO A 180 -34.37 -6.02 54.56
C PRO A 180 -33.23 -5.04 54.89
N THR A 181 -33.32 -4.39 56.07
CA THR A 181 -32.30 -3.47 56.61
C THR A 181 -32.24 -3.54 58.16
N THR A 182 -31.29 -2.81 58.75
CA THR A 182 -31.05 -2.55 60.19
C THR A 182 -30.25 -3.62 60.98
N PRO A 183 -29.55 -3.25 62.08
CA PRO A 183 -29.39 -1.91 62.68
C PRO A 183 -27.93 -1.36 62.68
N VAL A 184 -27.77 -0.12 63.16
CA VAL A 184 -26.50 0.63 63.27
C VAL A 184 -26.03 0.67 64.74
N SER A 185 -24.72 0.71 64.98
CA SER A 185 -24.16 1.17 66.27
C SER A 185 -22.75 1.79 66.13
N GLU A 186 -22.68 3.12 66.25
CA GLU A 186 -21.51 3.88 66.72
C GLU A 186 -21.99 4.70 67.95
N PRO A 187 -21.11 5.05 68.93
CA PRO A 187 -20.41 6.33 68.81
C PRO A 187 -19.03 6.42 69.52
N ALA A 188 -18.12 7.24 68.98
CA ALA A 188 -17.27 8.19 69.74
C ALA A 188 -16.50 9.13 68.79
N LYS A 189 -16.07 10.28 69.30
CA LYS A 189 -15.23 11.29 68.60
C LYS A 189 -13.79 11.22 69.12
N ASP A 190 -12.85 11.87 68.41
CA ASP A 190 -12.21 13.10 68.90
C ASP A 190 -11.29 13.73 67.83
N ASP A 191 -10.82 14.96 68.08
CA ASP A 191 -10.18 15.87 67.11
C ASP A 191 -8.67 15.64 66.87
N ALA A 192 -8.16 16.05 65.69
CA ALA A 192 -7.03 16.99 65.54
C ALA A 192 -6.53 17.18 64.09
N LYS A 193 -5.90 18.33 63.82
CA LYS A 193 -5.17 18.72 62.60
C LYS A 193 -4.30 19.96 62.93
N PRO A 194 -3.31 20.35 62.12
CA PRO A 194 -2.35 19.61 61.28
C PRO A 194 -0.89 19.85 61.76
N GLU A 195 0.15 19.31 61.06
CA GLU A 195 1.35 20.09 60.69
C GLU A 195 2.33 19.33 59.76
N THR A 196 3.26 20.07 59.14
CA THR A 196 4.35 19.58 58.29
C THR A 196 5.61 20.44 58.51
N PRO A 197 6.80 19.83 58.63
CA PRO A 197 7.96 20.33 57.86
C PRO A 197 8.81 19.19 57.26
N ALA A 198 9.90 19.54 56.55
CA ALA A 198 10.68 18.62 55.71
C ALA A 198 12.20 18.51 56.07
N PRO A 199 13.21 18.48 55.15
CA PRO A 199 14.37 17.55 55.19
C PRO A 199 15.69 18.29 55.62
N PRO A 200 16.95 17.85 55.34
CA PRO A 200 17.52 16.63 54.71
C PRO A 200 18.45 15.87 55.71
N PRO A 201 19.75 15.45 55.52
CA PRO A 201 20.78 15.61 54.45
C PRO A 201 21.07 14.31 53.65
N ALA A 202 22.28 14.16 53.08
CA ALA A 202 22.80 12.97 52.39
C ALA A 202 24.33 12.77 52.66
N ILE A 203 24.88 11.57 52.40
CA ILE A 203 26.33 11.23 52.42
C ILE A 203 26.66 10.28 51.26
N GLU A 204 27.92 10.30 50.78
CA GLU A 204 28.37 9.73 49.51
C GLU A 204 29.07 8.35 49.59
N SER A 205 28.98 7.58 48.49
CA SER A 205 30.01 6.69 47.91
C SER A 205 30.63 5.51 48.70
N ILE A 206 30.75 4.34 48.04
CA ILE A 206 32.04 3.67 47.68
C ILE A 206 31.77 2.36 46.91
N THR A 207 32.76 1.91 46.12
CA THR A 207 32.75 0.77 45.18
C THR A 207 32.78 -0.63 45.81
N THR A 208 32.09 -1.62 45.21
CA THR A 208 32.74 -2.81 44.55
C THR A 208 31.72 -3.83 43.98
N THR A 209 32.19 -4.66 43.03
CA THR A 209 31.51 -5.82 42.39
C THR A 209 32.25 -7.13 42.76
N PRO A 210 31.76 -8.35 42.39
CA PRO A 210 30.42 -8.76 41.97
C PRO A 210 29.85 -9.99 42.74
N ALA A 211 28.56 -10.30 42.58
CA ALA A 211 27.96 -11.60 42.88
C ALA A 211 26.85 -11.94 41.87
N ALA A 212 26.52 -13.23 41.70
CA ALA A 212 25.68 -13.72 40.61
C ALA A 212 24.24 -14.08 41.03
N GLY A 213 23.32 -14.13 40.05
CA GLY A 213 22.02 -14.81 40.17
C GLY A 213 20.79 -13.92 39.95
N ALA A 214 20.41 -13.70 38.69
CA ALA A 214 19.09 -13.23 38.30
C ALA A 214 18.65 -13.95 37.02
N VAL A 215 17.35 -14.19 36.86
CA VAL A 215 16.76 -14.99 35.77
C VAL A 215 16.50 -14.11 34.55
N ASP A 216 16.69 -14.64 33.34
CA ASP A 216 16.43 -13.93 32.08
C ASP A 216 14.99 -14.19 31.60
N GLU A 217 14.14 -13.16 31.58
CA GLU A 217 12.77 -13.25 31.04
C GLU A 217 12.76 -12.88 29.55
N GLY A 218 12.04 -13.68 28.75
CA GLY A 218 12.10 -13.67 27.29
C GLY A 218 11.47 -12.44 26.61
N GLY A 219 12.20 -11.32 26.59
CA GLY A 219 11.89 -10.17 25.71
C GLY A 219 12.66 -10.24 24.39
N ALA A 220 11.98 -10.44 23.26
CA ALA A 220 12.58 -10.59 21.94
C ALA A 220 13.27 -9.30 21.43
N ARG A 221 14.53 -9.09 21.82
CA ARG A 221 15.33 -7.92 21.40
C ARG A 221 15.70 -8.01 19.91
N ARG A 222 15.21 -7.04 19.14
CA ARG A 222 15.47 -6.84 17.70
C ARG A 222 16.96 -6.58 17.42
N LEU A 223 17.74 -7.64 17.25
CA LEU A 223 19.14 -7.60 16.79
C LEU A 223 19.21 -7.29 15.29
N VAL A 224 19.01 -6.02 14.94
CA VAL A 224 19.37 -5.47 13.62
C VAL A 224 20.80 -4.96 13.70
N PHE A 225 21.68 -5.46 12.84
CA PHE A 225 23.07 -5.02 12.74
C PHE A 225 23.16 -3.57 12.26
N ARG A 226 23.31 -2.61 13.18
CA ARG A 226 23.58 -1.20 12.90
C ARG A 226 24.89 -0.76 13.54
N HIS A 227 25.94 -0.69 12.74
CA HIS A 227 27.11 0.15 13.07
C HIS A 227 26.89 1.56 12.53
N LYS A 228 27.21 2.58 13.35
CA LYS A 228 27.33 3.95 12.87
C LYS A 228 28.69 4.09 12.17
N ASN A 229 28.66 4.39 10.87
CA ASN A 229 29.79 4.85 10.04
C ASN A 229 30.80 3.78 9.53
N SER A 230 30.39 2.86 8.65
CA SER A 230 31.26 2.32 7.58
C SER A 230 30.46 1.68 6.44
N SER A 231 31.16 1.36 5.33
CA SER A 231 30.67 0.56 4.19
C SER A 231 30.56 -0.94 4.52
N SER A 232 30.15 -1.73 3.52
CA SER A 232 29.80 -3.16 3.56
C SER A 232 30.74 -4.06 4.36
N VAL A 233 30.17 -5.14 4.92
CA VAL A 233 30.88 -6.24 5.61
C VAL A 233 32.01 -6.84 4.77
N LEU A 234 31.93 -6.76 3.43
CA LEU A 234 32.99 -7.19 2.52
C LEU A 234 34.35 -6.56 2.83
N ASP A 235 34.38 -5.27 3.22
CA ASP A 235 35.61 -4.51 3.50
C ASP A 235 36.32 -4.98 4.79
N GLN A 236 35.61 -5.61 5.73
CA GLN A 236 36.17 -6.07 7.01
C GLN A 236 36.66 -7.53 6.98
N VAL A 237 36.08 -8.38 6.12
CA VAL A 237 36.39 -9.82 6.08
C VAL A 237 37.48 -10.14 5.05
N LEU A 238 37.66 -9.31 4.03
CA LEU A 238 38.64 -9.50 2.95
C LEU A 238 39.64 -8.33 2.88
N PRO A 239 40.78 -8.38 3.58
CA PRO A 239 41.84 -7.39 3.41
C PRO A 239 42.42 -7.50 1.98
N TYR A 240 42.12 -6.50 1.14
CA TYR A 240 42.62 -6.38 -0.23
C TYR A 240 44.15 -6.21 -0.27
N SER A 241 44.88 -7.34 -0.25
CA SER A 241 46.32 -7.37 -0.52
C SER A 241 46.57 -7.05 -1.99
N SER A 242 46.91 -5.79 -2.30
CA SER A 242 47.19 -5.34 -3.66
C SER A 242 48.30 -6.18 -4.32
N PRO A 243 48.07 -6.77 -5.51
CA PRO A 243 49.08 -7.60 -6.17
C PRO A 243 50.25 -6.73 -6.65
N GLN A 244 51.46 -7.04 -6.17
CA GLN A 244 52.67 -6.43 -6.71
C GLN A 244 52.88 -6.84 -8.18
N PRO A 245 53.36 -5.93 -9.05
CA PRO A 245 53.58 -6.25 -10.46
C PRO A 245 54.69 -7.31 -10.63
N PRO A 246 54.54 -8.28 -11.54
CA PRO A 246 55.49 -9.39 -11.68
C PRO A 246 56.85 -8.92 -12.22
N GLN A 247 57.93 -9.31 -11.54
CA GLN A 247 59.28 -9.07 -12.02
C GLN A 247 59.60 -9.94 -13.24
N ARG A 248 60.17 -9.34 -14.29
CA ARG A 248 60.56 -10.06 -15.52
C ARG A 248 61.72 -11.03 -15.24
N PRO A 249 61.66 -12.29 -15.72
CA PRO A 249 62.82 -13.17 -15.73
C PRO A 249 63.89 -12.66 -16.71
N LYS A 250 65.16 -12.88 -16.38
CA LYS A 250 66.30 -12.62 -17.29
C LYS A 250 66.47 -13.79 -18.27
N PRO A 251 66.88 -13.54 -19.53
CA PRO A 251 67.14 -14.62 -20.50
C PRO A 251 68.41 -15.40 -20.12
N ALA A 252 68.40 -16.71 -20.41
CA ALA A 252 69.57 -17.58 -20.24
C ALA A 252 70.38 -17.68 -21.55
N GLY A 253 71.70 -17.72 -21.43
CA GLY A 253 72.61 -18.12 -22.51
C GLY A 253 72.97 -19.61 -22.42
N ALA A 254 73.43 -20.16 -23.53
CA ALA A 254 73.93 -21.54 -23.69
C ALA A 254 75.23 -21.50 -24.55
N PRO A 255 75.97 -22.61 -24.80
CA PRO A 255 75.71 -24.01 -24.47
C PRO A 255 76.96 -24.73 -23.89
N VAL A 256 77.15 -26.03 -24.21
CA VAL A 256 78.29 -26.94 -23.92
C VAL A 256 78.27 -27.55 -22.49
N GLY A 257 78.38 -28.89 -22.31
CA GLY A 257 78.40 -29.98 -23.30
C GLY A 257 78.79 -31.36 -22.71
N SER A 258 78.75 -32.39 -23.55
CA SER A 258 79.16 -33.80 -23.32
C SER A 258 78.29 -34.70 -22.42
N SER A 259 78.35 -36.00 -22.70
CA SER A 259 77.57 -37.12 -22.14
C SER A 259 78.55 -38.26 -21.78
N PRO A 260 78.12 -39.50 -21.45
CA PRO A 260 76.93 -39.98 -20.71
C PRO A 260 77.33 -40.91 -19.53
N ILE A 261 76.38 -41.43 -18.74
CA ILE A 261 76.54 -42.71 -18.00
C ILE A 261 75.19 -43.38 -17.73
N ARG A 262 75.20 -44.69 -17.41
CA ARG A 262 74.05 -45.63 -17.48
C ARG A 262 73.85 -46.36 -16.16
N GLN A 263 72.62 -46.87 -15.92
CA GLN A 263 72.17 -47.61 -14.73
C GLN A 263 71.92 -46.70 -13.49
N ARG A 264 71.07 -47.07 -12.52
CA ARG A 264 70.51 -48.41 -12.18
C ARG A 264 69.07 -48.29 -11.64
N GLN A 265 68.26 -49.33 -11.80
CA GLN A 265 66.95 -49.44 -11.12
C GLN A 265 67.15 -49.79 -9.63
N ALA A 266 66.34 -49.22 -8.74
CA ALA A 266 66.20 -49.67 -7.35
C ALA A 266 64.84 -49.26 -6.75
N ALA A 267 64.25 -50.20 -6.00
CA ALA A 267 63.22 -50.10 -4.95
C ALA A 267 62.17 -48.96 -4.99
N GLY A 268 60.89 -49.34 -4.93
CA GLY A 268 59.78 -48.40 -4.86
C GLY A 268 59.66 -47.65 -3.52
N VAL A 269 59.16 -46.42 -3.61
CA VAL A 269 58.67 -45.62 -2.47
C VAL A 269 57.15 -45.68 -2.49
N PRO A 270 56.46 -46.04 -1.38
CA PRO A 270 55.01 -45.94 -1.33
C PRO A 270 54.61 -44.46 -1.37
N THR A 271 53.78 -44.07 -2.34
CA THR A 271 53.21 -42.72 -2.38
C THR A 271 52.40 -42.50 -1.10
N PRO A 272 52.70 -41.47 -0.28
CA PRO A 272 51.92 -41.20 0.92
C PRO A 272 50.49 -40.89 0.48
N ARG A 273 49.54 -41.67 1.02
CA ARG A 273 48.12 -41.50 0.74
C ARG A 273 47.73 -40.12 1.27
N ARG A 274 47.56 -39.15 0.36
CA ARG A 274 47.33 -37.75 0.70
C ARG A 274 45.94 -37.64 1.33
N GLU A 275 45.90 -37.72 2.65
CA GLU A 275 44.67 -37.56 3.42
C GLU A 275 44.04 -36.20 3.06
N PRO A 276 42.70 -36.12 2.94
CA PRO A 276 42.04 -34.84 2.71
C PRO A 276 42.38 -33.91 3.88
N GLN A 277 43.13 -32.85 3.60
CA GLN A 277 43.43 -31.83 4.59
C GLN A 277 42.10 -31.18 4.98
N GLN A 278 41.58 -31.54 6.15
CA GLN A 278 40.41 -30.88 6.70
C GLN A 278 40.73 -29.40 6.84
N PRO A 279 39.86 -28.48 6.39
CA PRO A 279 40.14 -27.05 6.46
C PRO A 279 40.37 -26.65 7.91
N LEU A 280 41.50 -25.98 8.18
CA LEU A 280 42.00 -25.75 9.54
C LEU A 280 41.04 -24.94 10.43
N TYR A 281 40.08 -24.25 9.80
CA TYR A 281 38.96 -23.56 10.42
C TYR A 281 37.71 -23.91 9.62
N ASN A 282 36.67 -24.42 10.28
CA ASN A 282 35.36 -24.57 9.67
C ASN A 282 34.49 -23.37 10.04
N PHE A 283 34.13 -22.56 9.04
CA PHE A 283 33.25 -21.40 9.20
C PHE A 283 31.78 -21.70 8.84
N ASP A 284 31.48 -22.92 8.38
CA ASP A 284 30.11 -23.34 8.08
C ASP A 284 29.26 -23.27 9.37
N GLY A 285 28.22 -22.45 9.39
CA GLY A 285 27.31 -22.29 10.54
C GLY A 285 27.58 -21.09 11.45
N ILE A 286 28.68 -20.34 11.27
CA ILE A 286 29.02 -19.17 12.14
C ILE A 286 28.21 -17.92 11.76
N LEU A 287 27.85 -17.77 10.49
CA LEU A 287 27.10 -16.62 10.00
C LEU A 287 25.60 -16.93 10.02
N GLU A 288 24.82 -16.11 10.73
CA GLU A 288 23.36 -16.14 10.68
C GLU A 288 22.81 -15.14 9.66
N CYS A 289 21.69 -15.49 9.01
CA CYS A 289 20.94 -14.60 8.12
C CYS A 289 19.44 -14.60 8.46
N MET A 290 18.76 -13.53 8.05
CA MET A 290 17.31 -13.46 7.99
C MET A 290 16.89 -12.75 6.70
N GLY A 291 15.90 -13.27 5.98
CA GLY A 291 15.41 -12.65 4.75
C GLY A 291 14.12 -13.28 4.24
N VAL A 292 13.48 -12.62 3.26
CA VAL A 292 12.22 -13.08 2.68
C VAL A 292 12.50 -13.95 1.47
N LEU A 293 11.99 -15.19 1.48
CA LEU A 293 12.17 -16.14 0.39
C LEU A 293 11.38 -15.73 -0.86
N GLU A 294 12.07 -15.48 -1.95
CA GLU A 294 11.53 -15.46 -3.32
C GLU A 294 11.91 -16.77 -4.03
N ILE A 295 10.93 -17.58 -4.42
CA ILE A 295 11.15 -18.81 -5.20
C ILE A 295 11.08 -18.44 -6.69
N MET A 296 12.13 -18.78 -7.44
CA MET A 296 12.24 -18.56 -8.89
C MET A 296 11.47 -19.64 -9.67
N PRO A 297 11.12 -19.43 -10.96
CA PRO A 297 10.40 -20.41 -11.77
C PRO A 297 11.06 -21.80 -11.84
N ASP A 298 12.39 -21.85 -11.79
CA ASP A 298 13.19 -23.10 -11.78
C ASP A 298 13.14 -23.84 -10.42
N GLY A 299 12.50 -23.25 -9.40
CA GLY A 299 12.26 -23.84 -8.08
C GLY A 299 13.40 -23.74 -7.07
N TYR A 300 14.57 -23.17 -7.41
CA TYR A 300 15.46 -22.61 -6.40
C TYR A 300 14.95 -21.24 -5.95
N GLY A 301 15.50 -20.67 -4.89
CA GLY A 301 15.09 -19.35 -4.40
C GLY A 301 16.23 -18.52 -3.85
N PHE A 302 15.91 -17.28 -3.51
CA PHE A 302 16.79 -16.33 -2.84
C PHE A 302 16.11 -15.77 -1.59
N LEU A 303 16.84 -15.60 -0.50
CA LEU A 303 16.40 -14.76 0.62
C LEU A 303 16.78 -13.32 0.30
N ARG A 304 15.78 -12.46 0.11
CA ARG A 304 15.95 -11.03 -0.17
C ARG A 304 15.98 -10.23 1.13
N SER A 305 16.82 -9.20 1.20
CA SER A 305 16.82 -8.24 2.32
C SER A 305 15.72 -7.18 2.17
N SER A 306 15.13 -6.75 3.29
CA SER A 306 14.23 -5.59 3.36
C SER A 306 14.98 -4.26 3.19
N ASP A 307 16.26 -4.17 3.57
CA ASP A 307 17.09 -2.97 3.35
C ASP A 307 17.28 -2.64 1.85
N TYR A 308 17.06 -3.63 0.98
CA TYR A 308 17.09 -3.48 -0.49
C TYR A 308 15.68 -3.59 -1.11
N ASN A 309 14.62 -3.32 -0.34
CA ASN A 309 13.22 -3.36 -0.77
C ASN A 309 12.78 -4.70 -1.41
N TYR A 310 13.38 -5.81 -0.96
CA TYR A 310 13.21 -7.16 -1.53
C TYR A 310 13.63 -7.34 -3.00
N LEU A 311 14.49 -6.46 -3.50
CA LEU A 311 15.06 -6.56 -4.84
C LEU A 311 16.33 -7.39 -4.84
N SER A 312 16.80 -7.76 -6.04
CA SER A 312 18.03 -8.54 -6.20
C SER A 312 19.26 -7.78 -5.68
N SER A 313 19.86 -8.28 -4.60
CA SER A 313 21.13 -7.81 -4.03
C SER A 313 22.30 -8.74 -4.42
N PRO A 314 23.56 -8.26 -4.51
CA PRO A 314 24.71 -9.16 -4.46
C PRO A 314 24.78 -9.98 -3.16
N ASP A 315 24.22 -9.47 -2.06
CA ASP A 315 24.22 -10.12 -0.74
C ASP A 315 23.07 -11.14 -0.56
N ASP A 316 22.27 -11.40 -1.60
CA ASP A 316 21.16 -12.36 -1.54
C ASP A 316 21.64 -13.79 -1.23
N VAL A 317 20.93 -14.49 -0.35
CA VAL A 317 21.27 -15.86 0.06
C VAL A 317 20.57 -16.87 -0.84
N TYR A 318 21.33 -17.71 -1.55
CA TYR A 318 20.81 -18.79 -2.39
C TYR A 318 20.25 -19.95 -1.54
N VAL A 319 19.02 -20.36 -1.84
CA VAL A 319 18.34 -21.51 -1.22
C VAL A 319 18.04 -22.56 -2.29
N SER A 320 18.51 -23.79 -2.07
CA SER A 320 18.32 -24.89 -3.03
C SER A 320 16.86 -25.36 -3.08
N GLN A 321 16.43 -25.87 -4.24
CA GLN A 321 15.11 -26.49 -4.41
C GLN A 321 14.88 -27.65 -3.42
N GLN A 322 15.93 -28.37 -3.01
CA GLN A 322 15.83 -29.45 -2.02
C GLN A 322 15.51 -28.91 -0.62
N GLN A 323 16.19 -27.85 -0.16
CA GLN A 323 15.91 -27.20 1.13
C GLN A 323 14.48 -26.62 1.16
N ILE A 324 14.04 -25.96 0.08
CA ILE A 324 12.68 -25.42 -0.06
C ILE A 324 11.63 -26.53 0.10
N LYS A 325 11.78 -27.64 -0.64
CA LYS A 325 10.86 -28.79 -0.59
C LYS A 325 10.87 -29.52 0.75
N HIS A 326 12.04 -29.78 1.32
CA HIS A 326 12.18 -30.50 2.60
C HIS A 326 11.58 -29.72 3.79
N ASN A 327 11.67 -28.38 3.75
CA ASN A 327 11.23 -27.51 4.84
C ASN A 327 9.83 -26.90 4.62
N GLY A 328 9.11 -27.29 3.56
CA GLY A 328 7.76 -26.80 3.28
C GLY A 328 7.66 -25.29 3.00
N LEU A 329 8.75 -24.70 2.47
CA LEU A 329 8.87 -23.24 2.30
C LEU A 329 8.10 -22.76 1.06
N LYS A 330 7.57 -21.55 1.14
CA LYS A 330 6.76 -20.87 0.13
C LYS A 330 7.29 -19.44 -0.07
N THR A 331 7.00 -18.85 -1.24
CA THR A 331 7.32 -17.43 -1.47
C THR A 331 6.66 -16.54 -0.41
N GLY A 332 7.44 -15.58 0.10
CA GLY A 332 7.09 -14.69 1.21
C GLY A 332 7.57 -15.16 2.59
N ASP A 333 8.04 -16.40 2.75
CA ASP A 333 8.46 -16.88 4.07
C ASP A 333 9.69 -16.10 4.59
N VAL A 334 9.59 -15.55 5.80
CA VAL A 334 10.69 -14.92 6.52
C VAL A 334 11.55 -16.03 7.11
N VAL A 335 12.59 -16.41 6.41
CA VAL A 335 13.51 -17.50 6.78
C VAL A 335 14.65 -16.93 7.61
N ALA A 336 14.91 -17.55 8.77
CA ALA A 336 16.12 -17.33 9.56
C ALA A 336 16.91 -18.62 9.69
N GLY A 337 18.23 -18.53 9.57
CA GLY A 337 19.11 -19.71 9.56
C GLY A 337 20.57 -19.36 9.40
N THR A 338 21.41 -20.36 9.19
CA THR A 338 22.85 -20.18 8.99
C THR A 338 23.24 -20.23 7.53
N ILE A 339 24.27 -19.46 7.19
CA ILE A 339 24.91 -19.42 5.86
C ILE A 339 26.40 -19.75 6.00
N ARG A 340 27.06 -19.92 4.87
CA ARG A 340 28.53 -19.90 4.77
C ARG A 340 28.97 -18.91 3.69
N PRO A 341 30.22 -18.43 3.70
CA PRO A 341 30.78 -17.69 2.57
C PRO A 341 30.70 -18.49 1.26
N PRO A 342 30.56 -17.82 0.10
CA PRO A 342 30.72 -18.45 -1.20
C PRO A 342 32.16 -19.00 -1.37
N ARG A 343 32.27 -20.18 -1.96
CA ARG A 343 33.54 -20.82 -2.37
C ARG A 343 33.87 -20.42 -3.80
N GLU A 344 35.07 -20.76 -4.27
CA GLU A 344 35.50 -20.46 -5.65
C GLU A 344 34.47 -20.98 -6.68
N GLY A 345 33.90 -20.07 -7.48
CA GLY A 345 32.85 -20.37 -8.46
C GLY A 345 31.42 -20.10 -8.00
N GLU A 346 31.17 -19.88 -6.71
CA GLU A 346 29.85 -19.49 -6.18
C GLU A 346 29.68 -17.96 -6.19
N LYS A 347 28.57 -17.45 -6.74
CA LYS A 347 28.29 -16.01 -6.82
C LYS A 347 27.57 -15.44 -5.59
N TYR A 348 26.79 -16.28 -4.91
CA TYR A 348 25.86 -15.91 -3.84
C TYR A 348 26.16 -16.74 -2.58
N PHE A 349 25.83 -16.22 -1.40
CA PHE A 349 25.95 -16.96 -0.14
C PHE A 349 24.98 -18.15 -0.14
N PRO A 350 25.43 -19.42 -0.04
CA PRO A 350 24.50 -20.54 0.04
C PRO A 350 23.98 -20.74 1.47
N PHE A 351 22.67 -20.96 1.57
CA PHE A 351 22.00 -21.34 2.82
C PHE A 351 22.45 -22.72 3.29
N VAL A 352 22.72 -22.86 4.59
CA VAL A 352 23.19 -24.11 5.21
C VAL A 352 22.04 -24.78 5.97
N GLN A 353 21.65 -24.22 7.11
CA GLN A 353 20.67 -24.82 8.02
C GLN A 353 19.55 -23.85 8.39
N LEU A 354 18.31 -24.35 8.43
CA LEU A 354 17.15 -23.61 8.86
C LEU A 354 17.05 -23.56 10.40
N ARG A 355 16.84 -22.36 10.96
CA ARG A 355 16.64 -22.14 12.41
C ARG A 355 15.17 -21.86 12.74
N SER A 356 14.51 -20.98 11.99
CA SER A 356 13.09 -20.66 12.16
C SER A 356 12.48 -20.07 10.88
N VAL A 357 11.14 -20.09 10.78
CA VAL A 357 10.39 -19.48 9.68
C VAL A 357 9.23 -18.68 10.26
N ASN A 358 9.08 -17.41 9.86
CA ASN A 358 8.05 -16.50 10.36
C ASN A 358 7.97 -16.50 11.91
N GLY A 359 9.12 -16.55 12.61
CA GLY A 359 9.19 -16.59 14.07
C GLY A 359 8.93 -17.96 14.72
N ARG A 360 8.40 -18.95 14.00
CA ARG A 360 8.06 -20.29 14.50
C ARG A 360 9.13 -21.35 14.19
N SER A 361 9.02 -22.51 14.83
CA SER A 361 9.86 -23.67 14.52
C SER A 361 9.57 -24.20 13.10
N PRO A 362 10.56 -24.84 12.44
CA PRO A 362 10.34 -25.48 11.13
C PRO A 362 9.33 -26.63 11.14
N GLU A 363 8.97 -27.15 12.30
CA GLU A 363 8.05 -28.28 12.46
C GLU A 363 6.59 -27.80 12.38
N GLU A 364 6.22 -26.79 13.16
CA GLU A 364 4.89 -26.11 13.07
C GLU A 364 4.57 -25.63 11.64
N ILE A 365 5.60 -25.22 10.90
CA ILE A 365 5.52 -24.60 9.58
C ILE A 365 5.21 -25.62 8.46
N ARG A 366 5.36 -26.92 8.73
CA ARG A 366 4.99 -28.00 7.80
C ARG A 366 3.48 -28.24 7.75
N ASP A 367 2.82 -28.18 8.90
CA ASP A 367 1.40 -28.52 9.05
C ASP A 367 0.45 -27.30 8.93
N ARG A 368 1.00 -26.10 8.68
CA ARG A 368 0.22 -24.85 8.53
C ARG A 368 -0.81 -24.92 7.39
N VAL A 369 -2.04 -24.51 7.68
CA VAL A 369 -3.10 -24.35 6.67
C VAL A 369 -2.73 -23.20 5.72
N PRO A 370 -2.78 -23.38 4.38
CA PRO A 370 -2.53 -22.29 3.44
C PRO A 370 -3.53 -21.14 3.58
N PHE A 371 -3.06 -19.90 3.44
CA PHE A 371 -3.85 -18.68 3.68
C PHE A 371 -5.21 -18.72 2.98
N ASP A 372 -5.25 -19.14 1.72
CA ASP A 372 -6.46 -19.10 0.90
C ASP A 372 -7.53 -20.14 1.32
N HIS A 373 -7.20 -21.08 2.21
CA HIS A 373 -8.14 -22.02 2.84
C HIS A 373 -8.59 -21.63 4.27
N LEU A 374 -8.04 -20.56 4.85
CA LEU A 374 -8.42 -20.09 6.19
C LEU A 374 -9.78 -19.36 6.18
N THR A 375 -10.62 -19.57 7.21
CA THR A 375 -11.95 -18.95 7.33
C THR A 375 -11.84 -17.42 7.48
N PRO A 376 -12.45 -16.62 6.58
CA PRO A 376 -12.53 -15.16 6.76
C PRO A 376 -13.62 -14.79 7.79
N LEU A 377 -13.27 -13.93 8.74
CA LEU A 377 -14.22 -13.31 9.69
C LEU A 377 -14.31 -11.80 9.49
N PHE A 378 -15.30 -11.18 10.14
CA PHE A 378 -15.29 -9.73 10.35
C PHE A 378 -14.23 -9.36 11.41
N PRO A 379 -13.68 -8.14 11.37
CA PRO A 379 -12.89 -7.59 12.48
C PRO A 379 -13.75 -7.44 13.74
N GLU A 380 -13.24 -7.93 14.86
CA GLU A 380 -13.91 -7.89 16.18
C GLU A 380 -13.02 -7.22 17.26
N GLU A 381 -11.70 -7.23 17.08
CA GLU A 381 -10.77 -6.44 17.91
C GLU A 381 -10.45 -5.10 17.21
N LYS A 382 -10.60 -3.98 17.92
CA LYS A 382 -10.32 -2.63 17.41
C LYS A 382 -8.88 -2.21 17.68
N PHE A 383 -8.19 -1.67 16.68
CA PHE A 383 -6.97 -0.89 16.89
C PHE A 383 -7.32 0.42 17.61
N THR A 384 -6.80 0.61 18.81
CA THR A 384 -6.95 1.87 19.54
C THR A 384 -6.01 2.90 18.94
N LEU A 385 -6.54 3.97 18.34
CA LEU A 385 -5.72 5.04 17.76
C LEU A 385 -5.58 6.26 18.70
N GLU A 386 -6.33 6.31 19.79
CA GLU A 386 -6.18 7.36 20.80
C GLU A 386 -4.76 7.34 21.42
N ALA A 387 -4.10 8.52 21.41
CA ALA A 387 -2.66 8.62 21.66
C ALA A 387 -2.23 9.81 22.56
N PRO A 388 -2.89 10.10 23.70
CA PRO A 388 -2.67 11.33 24.49
C PRO A 388 -1.23 11.48 25.00
N GLY A 389 -0.51 10.39 25.29
CA GLY A 389 0.87 10.42 25.77
C GLY A 389 1.97 10.30 24.70
N ILE A 390 1.64 9.87 23.47
CA ILE A 390 2.63 9.44 22.48
C ILE A 390 3.24 10.65 21.74
N ARG A 391 4.57 10.76 21.75
CA ARG A 391 5.33 11.85 21.10
C ARG A 391 5.54 11.68 19.60
N ALA A 392 5.33 10.47 19.07
CA ALA A 392 5.49 10.16 17.65
C ALA A 392 4.24 10.46 16.80
N VAL A 393 3.10 10.70 17.46
CA VAL A 393 1.85 11.15 16.84
C VAL A 393 1.82 12.68 16.93
N ASN A 394 1.73 13.35 15.78
CA ASN A 394 1.81 14.80 15.66
C ASN A 394 0.42 15.42 15.93
N ASP A 395 -0.60 15.00 15.18
CA ASP A 395 -1.98 15.43 15.37
C ASP A 395 -2.79 14.36 16.13
N LYS A 396 -2.89 14.56 17.44
CA LYS A 396 -3.69 13.74 18.35
C LYS A 396 -5.20 13.85 18.11
N ILE A 397 -5.65 14.92 17.46
CA ILE A 397 -7.07 15.10 17.11
C ILE A 397 -7.38 14.29 15.85
N SER A 398 -6.48 14.31 14.84
CA SER A 398 -6.59 13.44 13.65
C SER A 398 -6.84 11.98 14.02
N VAL A 399 -6.02 11.38 14.90
CA VAL A 399 -6.20 9.97 15.28
C VAL A 399 -7.47 9.74 16.11
N ARG A 400 -7.86 10.66 17.01
CA ARG A 400 -9.11 10.57 17.78
C ARG A 400 -10.36 10.64 16.90
N VAL A 401 -10.35 11.48 15.86
CA VAL A 401 -11.45 11.59 14.88
C VAL A 401 -11.62 10.31 14.08
N VAL A 402 -10.51 9.68 13.64
CA VAL A 402 -10.57 8.37 12.97
C VAL A 402 -11.07 7.29 13.94
N ASP A 403 -10.53 7.24 15.16
CA ASP A 403 -10.91 6.26 16.20
C ASP A 403 -12.41 6.24 16.52
N LEU A 404 -13.07 7.40 16.43
CA LEU A 404 -14.52 7.59 16.64
C LEU A 404 -15.35 7.28 15.38
N PHE A 405 -15.04 7.92 14.24
CA PHE A 405 -15.92 7.95 13.06
C PHE A 405 -15.56 6.96 11.95
N ALA A 406 -14.37 6.35 12.00
CA ALA A 406 -13.96 5.26 11.11
C ALA A 406 -13.08 4.27 11.90
N PRO A 407 -13.65 3.57 12.91
CA PRO A 407 -12.89 2.64 13.75
C PRO A 407 -12.25 1.55 12.88
N ILE A 408 -10.98 1.23 13.16
CA ILE A 408 -10.20 0.28 12.39
C ILE A 408 -10.07 -1.01 13.18
N GLY A 409 -10.55 -2.13 12.64
CA GLY A 409 -10.39 -3.43 13.26
C GLY A 409 -9.18 -4.22 12.76
N LYS A 410 -8.73 -5.19 13.55
CA LYS A 410 -7.80 -6.24 13.13
C LYS A 410 -8.42 -7.03 11.97
N GLY A 411 -7.89 -6.83 10.77
CA GLY A 411 -8.41 -7.41 9.53
C GLY A 411 -9.16 -6.45 8.60
N GLN A 412 -9.12 -5.14 8.85
CA GLN A 412 -9.83 -4.15 8.03
C GLN A 412 -9.29 -4.05 6.59
N ARG A 413 -10.19 -3.82 5.63
CA ARG A 413 -9.92 -3.31 4.27
C ARG A 413 -10.34 -1.84 4.21
N GLY A 414 -9.46 -0.95 4.66
CA GLY A 414 -9.70 0.48 4.74
C GLY A 414 -9.22 1.22 3.49
N LEU A 415 -10.06 2.12 2.96
CA LEU A 415 -9.70 3.09 1.94
C LEU A 415 -9.63 4.49 2.55
N ILE A 416 -8.46 5.14 2.46
CA ILE A 416 -8.30 6.56 2.77
C ILE A 416 -8.48 7.33 1.46
N VAL A 417 -9.70 7.80 1.22
CA VAL A 417 -10.13 8.46 -0.02
C VAL A 417 -9.71 9.92 0.02
N SER A 418 -8.88 10.36 -0.92
CA SER A 418 -8.21 11.67 -0.78
C SER A 418 -7.96 12.38 -2.10
N GLN A 419 -8.30 13.67 -2.17
CA GLN A 419 -7.76 14.54 -3.22
C GLN A 419 -6.29 14.89 -2.94
N PRO A 420 -5.50 15.26 -3.97
CA PRO A 420 -4.17 15.84 -3.77
C PRO A 420 -4.18 17.05 -2.81
N LYS A 421 -3.20 17.10 -1.90
CA LYS A 421 -3.01 18.17 -0.88
C LYS A 421 -4.09 18.25 0.21
N THR A 422 -4.74 17.14 0.53
CA THR A 422 -5.68 17.02 1.67
C THR A 422 -5.02 16.77 3.03
N GLY A 423 -3.81 16.19 3.06
CA GLY A 423 -3.11 15.81 4.30
C GLY A 423 -2.81 14.32 4.46
N LYS A 424 -3.31 13.48 3.54
CA LYS A 424 -3.02 12.03 3.33
C LYS A 424 -1.80 11.50 4.10
N THR A 425 -0.60 11.95 3.73
CA THR A 425 0.68 11.44 4.22
C THR A 425 0.91 11.69 5.72
N MET A 426 0.44 12.81 6.27
CA MET A 426 0.56 13.08 7.72
C MET A 426 -0.41 12.22 8.52
N LEU A 427 -1.66 12.10 8.05
CA LEU A 427 -2.67 11.25 8.68
C LEU A 427 -2.22 9.78 8.69
N LEU A 428 -1.61 9.30 7.59
CA LEU A 428 -1.08 7.94 7.50
C LEU A 428 0.07 7.69 8.50
N LYS A 429 0.99 8.65 8.68
CA LYS A 429 2.05 8.58 9.71
C LYS A 429 1.48 8.54 11.12
N ASP A 430 0.51 9.39 11.42
CA ASP A 430 -0.04 9.52 12.76
C ASP A 430 -0.87 8.27 13.14
N ILE A 431 -1.63 7.69 12.20
CA ILE A 431 -2.24 6.36 12.35
C ILE A 431 -1.16 5.29 12.57
N ALA A 432 -0.10 5.27 11.76
CA ALA A 432 0.99 4.30 11.90
C ALA A 432 1.66 4.36 13.28
N ASN A 433 1.97 5.57 13.76
CA ASN A 433 2.64 5.77 15.04
C ASN A 433 1.71 5.56 16.25
N ALA A 434 0.38 5.69 16.08
CA ALA A 434 -0.59 5.26 17.09
C ALA A 434 -0.62 3.72 17.18
N ILE A 435 -0.76 3.02 16.05
CA ILE A 435 -0.75 1.54 16.01
C ILE A 435 0.58 0.99 16.56
N ALA A 436 1.73 1.52 16.13
CA ALA A 436 3.06 1.05 16.57
C ALA A 436 3.34 1.23 18.08
N ALA A 437 2.58 2.09 18.76
CA ALA A 437 2.75 2.39 20.18
C ALA A 437 1.69 1.72 21.06
N ASN A 438 0.44 1.63 20.59
CA ASN A 438 -0.65 0.99 21.31
C ASN A 438 -0.71 -0.53 21.07
N HIS A 439 -0.25 -1.00 19.90
CA HIS A 439 -0.28 -2.41 19.48
C HIS A 439 1.12 -2.90 19.04
N PRO A 440 2.08 -3.05 19.97
CA PRO A 440 3.44 -3.49 19.66
C PRO A 440 3.55 -4.96 19.23
N GLU A 441 2.47 -5.75 19.34
CA GLU A 441 2.38 -7.12 18.82
C GLU A 441 2.23 -7.18 17.29
N VAL A 442 1.78 -6.08 16.66
CA VAL A 442 1.40 -6.02 15.26
C VAL A 442 2.62 -5.80 14.35
N TYR A 443 2.77 -6.64 13.34
CA TYR A 443 3.81 -6.45 12.32
C TYR A 443 3.35 -5.45 11.25
N MET A 444 3.78 -4.20 11.38
CA MET A 444 3.43 -3.14 10.43
C MET A 444 4.45 -2.98 9.29
N ILE A 445 3.95 -3.02 8.07
CA ILE A 445 4.67 -2.74 6.82
C ILE A 445 4.06 -1.49 6.17
N VAL A 446 4.87 -0.50 5.81
CA VAL A 446 4.47 0.63 4.96
C VAL A 446 4.97 0.36 3.56
N LEU A 447 4.06 0.29 2.58
CA LEU A 447 4.35 0.01 1.18
C LEU A 447 4.09 1.26 0.33
N LEU A 448 5.16 1.86 -0.18
CA LEU A 448 5.11 3.10 -0.97
C LEU A 448 5.35 2.78 -2.45
N ILE A 449 4.44 3.20 -3.33
CA ILE A 449 4.42 2.86 -4.76
C ILE A 449 4.19 4.14 -5.58
N ASP A 450 5.13 4.47 -6.48
CA ASP A 450 5.05 5.60 -7.41
C ASP A 450 4.85 6.95 -6.66
N GLU A 451 5.56 7.09 -5.54
CA GLU A 451 5.64 8.28 -4.70
C GLU A 451 7.10 8.78 -4.60
N ARG A 452 7.31 9.99 -4.08
CA ARG A 452 8.59 10.70 -4.22
C ARG A 452 9.69 10.22 -3.27
N PRO A 453 10.97 10.21 -3.69
CA PRO A 453 12.11 9.82 -2.84
C PRO A 453 12.19 10.58 -1.51
N GLU A 454 11.83 11.87 -1.48
CA GLU A 454 11.78 12.67 -0.25
C GLU A 454 10.65 12.26 0.69
N GLU A 455 9.47 11.91 0.16
CA GLU A 455 8.32 11.43 0.95
C GLU A 455 8.58 10.02 1.51
N VAL A 456 9.25 9.16 0.72
CA VAL A 456 9.78 7.86 1.18
C VAL A 456 10.79 8.03 2.32
N THR A 457 11.74 8.94 2.16
CA THR A 457 12.79 9.21 3.18
C THR A 457 12.21 9.78 4.47
N ASP A 458 11.21 10.65 4.36
CA ASP A 458 10.49 11.24 5.47
C ASP A 458 9.66 10.19 6.23
N MET A 459 8.91 9.33 5.51
CA MET A 459 8.18 8.19 6.09
C MET A 459 9.12 7.23 6.84
N ALA A 460 10.22 6.80 6.21
CA ALA A 460 11.21 5.87 6.77
C ALA A 460 11.97 6.40 7.99
N ARG A 461 11.90 7.72 8.26
CA ARG A 461 12.46 8.35 9.47
C ARG A 461 11.41 8.69 10.52
N SER A 462 10.14 8.83 10.11
CA SER A 462 9.04 9.26 10.98
C SER A 462 8.29 8.10 11.66
N VAL A 463 8.31 6.90 11.07
CA VAL A 463 7.43 5.78 11.49
C VAL A 463 8.23 4.57 11.98
N ASN A 464 7.81 3.98 13.10
CA ASN A 464 8.35 2.71 13.61
C ASN A 464 7.71 1.49 12.89
N ALA A 465 8.04 1.32 11.61
CA ALA A 465 7.56 0.22 10.76
C ALA A 465 8.71 -0.43 9.98
N GLU A 466 8.41 -1.52 9.26
CA GLU A 466 9.17 -1.87 8.06
C GLU A 466 8.68 -1.00 6.90
N VAL A 467 9.53 -0.14 6.32
CA VAL A 467 9.15 0.72 5.19
C VAL A 467 9.79 0.18 3.92
N ILE A 468 8.96 -0.20 2.95
CA ILE A 468 9.32 -0.78 1.67
C ILE A 468 8.80 0.14 0.56
N ALA A 469 9.65 0.51 -0.39
CA ALA A 469 9.34 1.53 -1.39
C ALA A 469 9.79 1.19 -2.81
N SER A 470 9.01 1.67 -3.79
CA SER A 470 9.42 1.87 -5.18
C SER A 470 9.03 3.28 -5.59
N THR A 471 10.02 4.15 -5.82
CA THR A 471 9.77 5.55 -6.23
C THR A 471 9.28 5.61 -7.68
N PHE A 472 8.76 6.77 -8.09
CA PHE A 472 8.27 7.02 -9.46
C PHE A 472 9.35 6.90 -10.56
N ASP A 473 10.64 6.86 -10.18
CA ASP A 473 11.77 6.66 -11.10
C ASP A 473 11.87 5.21 -11.63
N GLU A 474 11.17 4.29 -10.98
CA GLU A 474 11.26 2.84 -11.21
C GLU A 474 10.17 2.31 -12.15
N PRO A 475 10.42 1.24 -12.91
CA PRO A 475 9.45 0.71 -13.87
C PRO A 475 8.26 0.00 -13.19
N ALA A 476 7.12 -0.05 -13.87
CA ALA A 476 5.86 -0.59 -13.34
C ALA A 476 5.97 -2.07 -12.93
N GLU A 477 6.79 -2.86 -13.62
CA GLU A 477 7.11 -4.25 -13.30
C GLU A 477 7.73 -4.38 -11.90
N ARG A 478 8.53 -3.38 -11.48
CA ARG A 478 9.17 -3.34 -10.16
C ARG A 478 8.18 -2.97 -9.07
N HIS A 479 7.26 -2.04 -9.32
CA HIS A 479 6.15 -1.75 -8.41
C HIS A 479 5.31 -3.02 -8.15
N VAL A 480 4.93 -3.71 -9.22
CA VAL A 480 4.16 -4.97 -9.16
C VAL A 480 4.94 -6.04 -8.40
N LYS A 481 6.21 -6.27 -8.72
CA LYS A 481 7.03 -7.29 -8.05
C LYS A 481 7.14 -7.05 -6.54
N ILE A 482 7.44 -5.82 -6.11
CA ILE A 482 7.61 -5.48 -4.70
C ILE A 482 6.28 -5.69 -3.95
N ALA A 483 5.15 -5.27 -4.52
CA ALA A 483 3.83 -5.50 -3.95
C ALA A 483 3.47 -7.00 -3.85
N GLU A 484 3.80 -7.81 -4.87
CA GLU A 484 3.56 -9.27 -4.83
C GLU A 484 4.42 -9.98 -3.77
N ILE A 485 5.66 -9.52 -3.51
CA ILE A 485 6.50 -10.06 -2.42
C ILE A 485 5.94 -9.65 -1.05
N VAL A 486 5.61 -8.37 -0.84
CA VAL A 486 5.06 -7.87 0.43
C VAL A 486 3.72 -8.55 0.77
N LEU A 487 2.82 -8.71 -0.20
CA LEU A 487 1.57 -9.43 -0.01
C LEU A 487 1.80 -10.89 0.40
N ASN A 488 2.74 -11.57 -0.27
CA ASN A 488 3.08 -12.94 0.09
C ASN A 488 3.67 -13.03 1.50
N LYS A 489 4.59 -12.13 1.88
CA LYS A 489 5.13 -12.06 3.25
C LYS A 489 4.01 -11.93 4.28
N ALA A 490 3.11 -10.97 4.09
CA ALA A 490 1.97 -10.76 4.97
C ALA A 490 1.09 -12.02 5.09
N LYS A 491 0.74 -12.67 3.96
CA LYS A 491 0.01 -13.95 3.98
C LYS A 491 0.75 -15.04 4.76
N ARG A 492 2.07 -15.20 4.58
CA ARG A 492 2.86 -16.22 5.29
C ARG A 492 2.95 -15.97 6.80
N MET A 493 3.07 -14.71 7.22
CA MET A 493 3.08 -14.36 8.65
C MET A 493 1.71 -14.59 9.31
N VAL A 494 0.63 -14.31 8.58
CA VAL A 494 -0.75 -14.56 9.03
C VAL A 494 -1.10 -16.05 9.08
N GLU A 495 -0.60 -16.87 8.13
CA GLU A 495 -0.59 -18.35 8.24
C GLU A 495 0.09 -18.86 9.52
N CYS A 496 0.92 -18.02 10.15
CA CYS A 496 1.65 -18.33 11.39
C CYS A 496 1.04 -17.61 12.62
N GLY A 497 -0.17 -17.06 12.53
CA GLY A 497 -0.88 -16.46 13.66
C GLY A 497 -0.43 -15.04 14.05
N HIS A 498 0.24 -14.29 13.16
CA HIS A 498 0.63 -12.90 13.42
C HIS A 498 -0.43 -11.93 12.92
N ASP A 499 -0.69 -10.87 13.68
CA ASP A 499 -1.38 -9.68 13.18
C ASP A 499 -0.44 -8.85 12.30
N VAL A 500 -0.89 -8.52 11.08
CA VAL A 500 -0.12 -7.78 10.09
C VAL A 500 -0.92 -6.58 9.58
N VAL A 501 -0.30 -5.40 9.57
CA VAL A 501 -0.86 -4.17 8.98
C VAL A 501 -0.03 -3.77 7.78
N ILE A 502 -0.65 -3.63 6.61
CA ILE A 502 -0.03 -2.98 5.44
C ILE A 502 -0.64 -1.59 5.28
N LEU A 503 0.21 -0.56 5.34
CA LEU A 503 -0.14 0.81 4.98
C LEU A 503 0.32 1.07 3.54
N LEU A 504 -0.61 1.02 2.58
CA LEU A 504 -0.32 1.14 1.15
C LEU A 504 -0.56 2.57 0.64
N ASP A 505 0.48 3.21 0.13
CA ASP A 505 0.39 4.53 -0.49
C ASP A 505 0.96 4.48 -1.92
N SER A 506 0.16 4.32 -2.98
CA SER A 506 -1.32 4.26 -3.03
C SER A 506 -1.85 3.10 -3.86
N ILE A 507 -3.10 2.69 -3.58
CA ILE A 507 -3.77 1.63 -4.35
C ILE A 507 -4.03 2.05 -5.79
N THR A 508 -4.28 3.34 -6.02
CA THR A 508 -4.50 3.92 -7.33
C THR A 508 -3.26 3.81 -8.21
N ARG A 509 -2.06 4.08 -7.66
CA ARG A 509 -0.81 3.88 -8.41
C ARG A 509 -0.48 2.41 -8.62
N LEU A 510 -0.70 1.55 -7.63
CA LEU A 510 -0.51 0.10 -7.79
C LEU A 510 -1.40 -0.47 -8.91
N ALA A 511 -2.68 -0.07 -8.97
CA ALA A 511 -3.60 -0.48 -10.04
C ALA A 511 -3.18 0.06 -11.42
N ARG A 512 -2.66 1.30 -11.51
CA ARG A 512 -2.04 1.83 -12.74
C ARG A 512 -0.86 0.98 -13.19
N ALA A 513 0.04 0.61 -12.28
CA ALA A 513 1.19 -0.23 -12.60
C ALA A 513 0.76 -1.61 -13.16
N TYR A 514 -0.20 -2.28 -12.52
CA TYR A 514 -0.76 -3.53 -13.03
C TYR A 514 -1.39 -3.37 -14.43
N ASN A 515 -2.08 -2.25 -14.70
CA ASN A 515 -2.66 -1.96 -16.02
C ASN A 515 -1.61 -1.73 -17.12
N THR A 516 -0.40 -1.27 -16.77
CA THR A 516 0.71 -1.10 -17.72
C THR A 516 1.44 -2.42 -17.99
N VAL A 517 1.64 -3.25 -16.96
CA VAL A 517 2.39 -4.51 -17.05
C VAL A 517 1.59 -5.66 -17.67
N GLN A 518 0.25 -5.62 -17.58
CA GLN A 518 -0.59 -6.73 -18.01
C GLN A 518 -0.80 -6.76 -19.54
N PRO A 519 -0.62 -7.91 -20.23
CA PRO A 519 -0.90 -8.04 -21.65
C PRO A 519 -2.35 -7.65 -21.99
N ALA A 520 -2.52 -6.84 -23.04
CA ALA A 520 -3.83 -6.31 -23.43
C ALA A 520 -4.81 -7.43 -23.79
N SER A 521 -5.99 -7.44 -23.15
CA SER A 521 -7.05 -8.43 -23.38
C SER A 521 -7.89 -8.16 -24.64
N GLY A 522 -7.67 -7.01 -25.29
CA GLY A 522 -8.53 -6.48 -26.34
C GLY A 522 -9.84 -5.86 -25.84
N LYS A 523 -10.15 -5.95 -24.53
CA LYS A 523 -11.35 -5.36 -23.91
C LYS A 523 -10.94 -4.24 -22.95
N VAL A 524 -11.06 -3.00 -23.42
CA VAL A 524 -10.76 -1.78 -22.65
C VAL A 524 -12.06 -1.19 -22.10
N LEU A 525 -12.12 -0.99 -20.79
CA LEU A 525 -13.20 -0.34 -20.07
C LEU A 525 -13.15 1.18 -20.23
N SER A 526 -14.19 1.87 -19.71
CA SER A 526 -14.14 3.32 -19.54
C SER A 526 -12.88 3.76 -18.79
N GLY A 527 -12.35 4.93 -19.14
CA GLY A 527 -11.11 5.46 -18.53
C GLY A 527 -9.81 4.84 -19.03
N GLY A 528 -9.84 3.83 -19.92
CA GLY A 528 -8.62 3.22 -20.48
C GLY A 528 -8.04 2.06 -19.65
N VAL A 529 -8.83 1.49 -18.76
CA VAL A 529 -8.46 0.33 -17.93
C VAL A 529 -8.73 -0.96 -18.71
N ASP A 530 -7.81 -1.92 -18.73
CA ASP A 530 -8.07 -3.25 -19.31
C ASP A 530 -9.00 -4.06 -18.39
N ALA A 531 -9.97 -4.78 -18.97
CA ALA A 531 -10.99 -5.51 -18.23
C ALA A 531 -10.43 -6.55 -17.23
N ASN A 532 -9.23 -7.06 -17.46
CA ASN A 532 -8.56 -8.00 -16.55
C ASN A 532 -7.56 -7.32 -15.61
N ALA A 533 -7.14 -6.07 -15.86
CA ALA A 533 -6.06 -5.42 -15.11
C ALA A 533 -6.38 -5.22 -13.62
N LEU A 534 -7.66 -4.98 -13.27
CA LEU A 534 -8.08 -4.78 -11.88
C LEU A 534 -8.16 -6.08 -11.07
N GLN A 535 -8.07 -7.28 -11.68
CA GLN A 535 -8.21 -8.54 -10.96
C GLN A 535 -7.08 -8.77 -9.93
N LYS A 536 -5.81 -8.54 -10.32
CA LYS A 536 -4.67 -8.65 -9.40
C LYS A 536 -4.73 -7.59 -8.27
N PRO A 537 -4.92 -6.29 -8.55
CA PRO A 537 -5.14 -5.27 -7.51
C PRO A 537 -6.30 -5.59 -6.56
N LYS A 538 -7.46 -6.04 -7.07
CA LYS A 538 -8.60 -6.48 -6.23
C LYS A 538 -8.22 -7.66 -5.34
N ARG A 539 -7.43 -8.63 -5.83
CA ARG A 539 -6.92 -9.75 -5.01
C ARG A 539 -5.87 -9.32 -3.99
N PHE A 540 -5.11 -8.25 -4.22
CA PHE A 540 -4.21 -7.67 -3.23
C PHE A 540 -5.02 -7.08 -2.06
N PHE A 541 -5.95 -6.17 -2.35
CA PHE A 541 -6.72 -5.48 -1.30
C PHE A 541 -7.75 -6.39 -0.62
N GLY A 542 -8.43 -7.24 -1.39
CA GLY A 542 -9.32 -8.29 -0.91
C GLY A 542 -8.64 -9.39 -0.09
N ALA A 543 -7.30 -9.41 -0.01
CA ALA A 543 -6.59 -10.32 0.90
C ALA A 543 -6.72 -9.91 2.37
N ALA A 544 -7.02 -8.65 2.69
CA ALA A 544 -7.20 -8.23 4.07
C ALA A 544 -8.52 -8.76 4.66
N ARG A 545 -8.42 -9.36 5.84
CA ARG A 545 -9.50 -10.01 6.60
C ARG A 545 -9.02 -10.38 8.00
N ASN A 546 -9.97 -10.51 8.92
CA ASN A 546 -9.76 -11.26 10.16
C ASN A 546 -9.84 -12.77 9.84
N ILE A 547 -9.21 -13.63 10.64
CA ILE A 547 -9.15 -15.08 10.40
C ILE A 547 -9.42 -15.88 11.67
N GLU A 548 -10.34 -16.83 11.56
CA GLU A 548 -10.64 -17.81 12.60
C GLU A 548 -9.42 -18.70 12.90
N ASN A 549 -8.99 -18.76 14.17
CA ASN A 549 -7.80 -19.51 14.62
C ASN A 549 -6.48 -19.11 13.92
N GLY A 550 -6.40 -17.92 13.32
CA GLY A 550 -5.20 -17.37 12.70
C GLY A 550 -4.82 -16.01 13.29
N GLY A 551 -4.03 -15.23 12.55
CA GLY A 551 -3.83 -13.79 12.80
C GLY A 551 -4.64 -12.96 11.80
N SER A 552 -4.67 -11.63 11.97
CA SER A 552 -5.37 -10.75 11.03
C SER A 552 -4.45 -10.18 9.94
N LEU A 553 -4.98 -9.99 8.72
CA LEU A 553 -4.36 -9.14 7.71
C LEU A 553 -5.18 -7.86 7.54
N THR A 554 -4.64 -6.74 8.00
CA THR A 554 -5.22 -5.41 7.79
C THR A 554 -4.51 -4.74 6.61
N ILE A 555 -5.27 -4.12 5.70
CA ILE A 555 -4.73 -3.25 4.65
C ILE A 555 -5.46 -1.92 4.73
N LEU A 556 -4.72 -0.86 5.04
CA LEU A 556 -5.17 0.52 4.91
C LEU A 556 -4.47 1.10 3.68
N ALA A 557 -5.25 1.38 2.64
CA ALA A 557 -4.72 1.86 1.37
C ALA A 557 -5.26 3.25 1.04
N THR A 558 -4.38 4.16 0.59
CA THR A 558 -4.81 5.46 0.09
C THR A 558 -5.37 5.32 -1.32
N ALA A 559 -6.45 6.04 -1.61
CA ALA A 559 -7.05 6.15 -2.93
C ALA A 559 -7.09 7.62 -3.35
N LEU A 560 -6.72 7.89 -4.60
CA LEU A 560 -6.70 9.24 -5.17
C LEU A 560 -8.00 9.54 -5.91
N THR A 561 -8.68 10.62 -5.53
CA THR A 561 -9.89 11.14 -6.19
C THR A 561 -9.69 12.56 -6.71
N ASP A 562 -10.61 13.04 -7.54
CA ASP A 562 -10.58 14.37 -8.19
C ASP A 562 -9.28 14.71 -8.92
N THR A 563 -8.59 13.70 -9.47
CA THR A 563 -7.37 13.85 -10.26
C THR A 563 -7.62 14.39 -11.67
N GLY A 564 -8.88 14.37 -12.13
CA GLY A 564 -9.27 14.63 -13.52
C GLY A 564 -9.01 13.45 -14.47
N SER A 565 -8.63 12.27 -13.95
CA SER A 565 -8.40 11.07 -14.74
C SER A 565 -9.54 10.07 -14.55
N LYS A 566 -10.31 9.82 -15.61
CA LYS A 566 -11.35 8.77 -15.65
C LYS A 566 -10.83 7.37 -15.29
N MET A 567 -9.53 7.15 -15.44
CA MET A 567 -8.87 5.92 -15.00
C MET A 567 -8.92 5.78 -13.47
N ASP A 568 -8.64 6.86 -12.73
CA ASP A 568 -8.67 6.86 -11.27
C ASP A 568 -10.10 6.76 -10.73
N GLU A 569 -11.06 7.41 -11.40
CA GLU A 569 -12.49 7.31 -11.09
C GLU A 569 -12.98 5.85 -11.15
N VAL A 570 -12.66 5.14 -12.24
CA VAL A 570 -13.02 3.71 -12.42
C VAL A 570 -12.27 2.82 -11.43
N ILE A 571 -10.97 3.09 -11.18
CA ILE A 571 -10.20 2.37 -10.15
C ILE A 571 -10.81 2.55 -8.75
N PHE A 572 -11.25 3.76 -8.41
CA PHE A 572 -11.81 4.08 -7.10
C PHE A 572 -13.11 3.32 -6.83
N GLU A 573 -14.12 3.43 -7.70
CA GLU A 573 -15.41 2.75 -7.52
C GLU A 573 -15.25 1.21 -7.44
N GLU A 574 -14.33 0.65 -8.23
CA GLU A 574 -14.03 -0.78 -8.24
C GLU A 574 -13.35 -1.29 -6.95
N PHE A 575 -12.64 -0.41 -6.23
CA PHE A 575 -12.12 -0.72 -4.90
C PHE A 575 -13.08 -0.41 -3.78
N LYS A 576 -13.94 0.60 -3.94
CA LYS A 576 -14.97 0.99 -2.98
C LYS A 576 -15.85 -0.20 -2.60
N GLY A 577 -16.37 -0.92 -3.60
CA GLY A 577 -17.12 -2.16 -3.41
C GLY A 577 -16.32 -3.36 -2.83
N THR A 578 -14.99 -3.27 -2.77
CA THR A 578 -14.10 -4.29 -2.19
C THR A 578 -13.76 -4.00 -0.71
N GLY A 579 -13.80 -2.73 -0.30
CA GLY A 579 -13.50 -2.27 1.06
C GLY A 579 -14.56 -2.65 2.10
N ASN A 580 -14.24 -2.37 3.37
CA ASN A 580 -15.22 -2.36 4.47
C ASN A 580 -15.02 -1.20 5.46
N MET A 581 -14.15 -0.25 5.15
CA MET A 581 -13.99 1.04 5.83
C MET A 581 -13.67 2.10 4.76
N GLU A 582 -14.33 3.25 4.84
CA GLU A 582 -14.06 4.42 4.00
C GLU A 582 -13.78 5.62 4.91
N LEU A 583 -12.60 6.24 4.75
CA LEU A 583 -12.22 7.46 5.44
C LEU A 583 -11.97 8.53 4.37
N GLN A 584 -12.93 9.45 4.21
CA GLN A 584 -12.91 10.45 3.15
C GLN A 584 -12.29 11.75 3.63
N LEU A 585 -11.31 12.26 2.88
CA LEU A 585 -10.71 13.58 3.09
C LEU A 585 -11.33 14.59 2.13
N ASP A 586 -11.59 15.81 2.62
CA ASP A 586 -12.22 16.88 1.86
C ASP A 586 -11.28 18.08 1.70
N ARG A 587 -10.92 18.37 0.45
CA ARG A 587 -10.14 19.53 0.04
C ARG A 587 -10.75 20.88 0.47
N ARG A 588 -12.06 20.98 0.73
CA ARG A 588 -12.69 22.19 1.29
C ARG A 588 -12.19 22.50 2.70
N LEU A 589 -11.94 21.47 3.53
CA LEU A 589 -11.34 21.60 4.86
C LEU A 589 -9.87 22.01 4.75
N SER A 590 -9.06 21.30 3.95
CA SER A 590 -7.63 21.59 3.84
C SER A 590 -7.34 22.95 3.17
N ASN A 591 -8.17 23.39 2.22
CA ASN A 591 -8.11 24.75 1.65
C ASN A 591 -8.33 25.84 2.72
N LYS A 592 -9.20 25.58 3.72
CA LYS A 592 -9.40 26.45 4.89
C LYS A 592 -8.34 26.26 5.99
N ARG A 593 -7.38 25.33 5.82
CA ARG A 593 -6.40 24.89 6.81
C ARG A 593 -7.00 24.21 8.05
N ILE A 594 -8.18 23.61 7.91
CA ILE A 594 -8.78 22.78 8.95
C ILE A 594 -8.19 21.37 8.83
N PHE A 595 -7.56 20.90 9.90
CA PHE A 595 -7.00 19.56 10.03
C PHE A 595 -7.49 18.93 11.35
N PRO A 596 -7.80 17.62 11.42
CA PRO A 596 -7.95 16.68 10.30
C PRO A 596 -8.89 17.20 9.20
N ALA A 597 -8.51 16.96 7.94
CA ALA A 597 -9.33 17.33 6.78
C ALA A 597 -10.33 16.21 6.43
N VAL A 598 -10.89 15.54 7.44
CA VAL A 598 -11.79 14.38 7.31
C VAL A 598 -13.23 14.87 7.17
N ASP A 599 -13.93 14.40 6.15
CA ASP A 599 -15.40 14.51 6.11
C ASP A 599 -16.01 13.43 7.00
N ILE A 600 -16.44 13.87 8.18
CA ILE A 600 -17.02 13.04 9.24
C ILE A 600 -18.32 12.35 8.77
N MET A 601 -19.07 12.95 7.85
CA MET A 601 -20.39 12.47 7.47
C MET A 601 -20.36 11.38 6.39
N SER A 602 -19.37 11.42 5.49
CA SER A 602 -19.12 10.35 4.51
C SER A 602 -18.24 9.23 5.07
N SER A 603 -17.38 9.52 6.06
CA SER A 603 -16.50 8.51 6.68
C SER A 603 -17.26 7.52 7.56
N SER A 604 -17.02 6.23 7.34
CA SER A 604 -17.73 5.12 7.99
C SER A 604 -16.96 3.79 7.97
N THR A 605 -17.36 2.86 8.84
CA THR A 605 -16.87 1.48 8.88
C THR A 605 -18.06 0.52 8.85
N ARG A 606 -18.00 -0.53 8.02
CA ARG A 606 -19.05 -1.57 7.94
C ARG A 606 -18.89 -2.58 9.07
N ARG A 607 -19.97 -2.78 9.84
CA ARG A 607 -20.01 -3.54 11.11
C ARG A 607 -19.13 -2.93 12.21
N ASP A 608 -19.19 -1.61 12.35
CA ASP A 608 -18.64 -0.88 13.49
C ASP A 608 -19.30 -1.29 14.84
N ASP A 609 -20.48 -1.90 14.79
CA ASP A 609 -21.14 -2.56 15.94
C ASP A 609 -20.34 -3.73 16.54
N LEU A 610 -19.34 -4.27 15.83
CA LEU A 610 -18.41 -5.28 16.34
C LEU A 610 -17.12 -4.67 16.94
N LEU A 611 -16.89 -3.36 16.77
CA LEU A 611 -15.64 -2.67 17.12
C LEU A 611 -15.81 -1.62 18.23
N GLN A 612 -17.03 -1.36 18.68
CA GLN A 612 -17.36 -0.38 19.71
C GLN A 612 -18.39 -0.97 20.68
N ASP A 613 -18.36 -0.55 21.95
CA ASP A 613 -19.35 -0.97 22.94
C ASP A 613 -20.72 -0.29 22.71
N GLU A 614 -21.78 -0.89 23.25
CA GLU A 614 -23.15 -0.38 23.12
C GLU A 614 -23.33 1.07 23.61
N THR A 615 -22.58 1.53 24.61
CA THR A 615 -22.69 2.90 25.12
C THR A 615 -22.02 3.91 24.18
N THR A 616 -20.87 3.54 23.60
CA THR A 616 -20.20 4.30 22.54
C THR A 616 -21.06 4.36 21.28
N LEU A 617 -21.59 3.23 20.80
CA LEU A 617 -22.44 3.16 19.60
C LEU A 617 -23.68 4.06 19.73
N ASN A 618 -24.40 3.98 20.85
CA ASN A 618 -25.59 4.82 21.08
C ASN A 618 -25.24 6.33 21.09
N ARG A 619 -24.11 6.71 21.71
CA ARG A 619 -23.65 8.11 21.73
C ARG A 619 -23.17 8.59 20.35
N MET A 620 -22.44 7.75 19.62
CA MET A 620 -22.00 8.02 18.24
C MET A 620 -23.18 8.17 17.28
N TRP A 621 -24.28 7.42 17.48
CA TRP A 621 -25.51 7.59 16.71
C TRP A 621 -26.17 8.96 16.96
N ILE A 622 -26.31 9.37 18.24
CA ILE A 622 -26.81 10.70 18.61
C ILE A 622 -25.93 11.80 17.99
N LEU A 623 -24.60 11.65 18.11
CA LEU A 623 -23.62 12.60 17.56
C LEU A 623 -23.73 12.72 16.03
N ARG A 624 -23.73 11.61 15.29
CA ARG A 624 -23.89 11.63 13.82
C ARG A 624 -25.23 12.26 13.40
N LYS A 625 -26.30 12.03 14.17
CA LYS A 625 -27.62 12.63 13.94
C LYS A 625 -27.67 14.13 14.24
N TYR A 626 -26.87 14.63 15.18
CA TYR A 626 -26.72 16.07 15.42
C TYR A 626 -25.85 16.75 14.34
N LEU A 627 -24.82 16.06 13.86
CA LEU A 627 -23.92 16.56 12.82
C LEU A 627 -24.51 16.52 11.41
N SER A 628 -25.54 15.71 11.15
CA SER A 628 -26.16 15.60 9.81
C SER A 628 -26.86 16.87 9.32
N ASP A 629 -27.23 17.75 10.23
CA ASP A 629 -27.87 19.04 9.91
C ASP A 629 -26.83 20.14 9.62
N MET A 630 -25.53 19.83 9.75
CA MET A 630 -24.41 20.76 9.55
C MET A 630 -23.68 20.53 8.23
N ASN A 631 -23.07 21.59 7.70
CA ASN A 631 -22.10 21.48 6.61
C ASN A 631 -20.83 20.77 7.12
N PRO A 632 -20.17 19.86 6.37
CA PRO A 632 -18.94 19.18 6.82
C PRO A 632 -17.84 20.07 7.40
N VAL A 633 -17.74 21.35 6.97
CA VAL A 633 -16.85 22.33 7.60
C VAL A 633 -17.27 22.67 9.03
N GLU A 634 -18.54 22.98 9.25
CA GLU A 634 -19.10 23.33 10.56
C GLU A 634 -19.08 22.13 11.50
N ALA A 635 -19.41 20.94 10.98
CA ALA A 635 -19.32 19.67 11.72
C ALA A 635 -17.88 19.39 12.19
N MET A 636 -16.88 19.55 11.31
CA MET A 636 -15.48 19.36 11.68
C MET A 636 -14.99 20.44 12.65
N GLU A 637 -15.34 21.72 12.46
CA GLU A 637 -14.98 22.80 13.40
C GLU A 637 -15.61 22.59 14.79
N PHE A 638 -16.87 22.14 14.86
CA PHE A 638 -17.55 21.78 16.11
C PHE A 638 -16.86 20.59 16.80
N VAL A 639 -16.67 19.48 16.10
CA VAL A 639 -16.03 18.27 16.66
C VAL A 639 -14.60 18.57 17.11
N ARG A 640 -13.80 19.28 16.30
CA ARG A 640 -12.43 19.64 16.67
C ARG A 640 -12.39 20.46 17.97
N LYS A 641 -13.27 21.47 18.11
CA LYS A 641 -13.37 22.30 19.31
C LYS A 641 -13.75 21.51 20.57
N GLN A 642 -14.62 20.51 20.45
CA GLN A 642 -15.02 19.68 21.60
C GLN A 642 -13.95 18.63 21.95
N LEU A 643 -13.21 18.13 20.97
CA LEU A 643 -12.03 17.28 21.19
C LEU A 643 -10.85 18.08 21.76
N GLU A 644 -10.71 19.37 21.45
CA GLU A 644 -9.74 20.28 22.07
C GLU A 644 -10.02 20.52 23.57
N ASN A 645 -11.29 20.46 23.99
CA ASN A 645 -11.71 20.63 25.38
C ASN A 645 -11.51 19.36 26.25
N THR A 646 -11.12 18.22 25.67
CA THR A 646 -11.11 16.90 26.34
C THR A 646 -9.85 16.11 26.01
N HIS A 647 -9.38 15.31 26.96
CA HIS A 647 -8.15 14.52 26.82
C HIS A 647 -8.39 13.19 26.11
N THR A 648 -9.56 12.57 26.34
CA THR A 648 -9.91 11.22 25.84
C THR A 648 -11.22 11.17 25.06
N ASN A 649 -11.40 10.13 24.25
CA ASN A 649 -12.65 9.86 23.52
C ASN A 649 -13.78 9.50 24.47
N MET A 650 -13.51 8.81 25.58
CA MET A 650 -14.51 8.49 26.61
C MET A 650 -14.99 9.73 27.37
N GLU A 651 -14.08 10.67 27.68
CA GLU A 651 -14.42 11.97 28.28
C GLU A 651 -15.25 12.84 27.33
N PHE A 652 -14.87 12.89 26.04
CA PHE A 652 -15.65 13.55 24.99
C PHE A 652 -17.08 13.00 24.89
N LEU A 653 -17.23 11.67 24.79
CA LEU A 653 -18.52 11.00 24.72
C LEU A 653 -19.32 11.11 26.02
N ALA A 654 -18.66 11.22 27.17
CA ALA A 654 -19.31 11.51 28.44
C ALA A 654 -19.79 12.98 28.53
N SER A 655 -19.03 13.94 27.99
CA SER A 655 -19.40 15.36 28.05
C SER A 655 -20.66 15.73 27.27
N MET A 656 -21.16 14.82 26.42
CA MET A 656 -22.41 14.95 25.68
C MET A 656 -23.67 14.68 26.52
N SER A 657 -23.55 14.51 27.83
CA SER A 657 -24.70 14.27 28.72
C SER A 657 -25.46 15.55 29.09
N ASN A 658 -26.22 16.11 28.13
CA ASN A 658 -27.51 16.81 28.31
C ASN A 658 -28.06 17.31 26.96
#